data_AF-A0A1W2D2M4-F1
#
_entry.id   AF-A0A1W2D2M4-F1
#
_cell.length_a   1.000
_cell.length_b   1.000
_cell.length_c   1.000
_cell.angle_alpha   90.00
_cell.angle_beta   90.00
_cell.angle_gamma   90.00
#
_symmetry.space_group_name_H-M   'P 1'
#
loop_
_entity.id
_entity.type
_entity.pdbx_description
1 polymer ?
#
loop_
_entity_poly.entity_id
_entity_poly.type
_entity_poly.pdbx_seq_one_letter_code
_entity_poly.pdbx_strand_id
1 'polypeptide(L)'
;MEFLLLGSLAVRRTGTLLELGGPRQRAVLTMLLLHANEAVSVAQLTEAVWDSPPVSPESNLRTYVAGLRKVLGDRLMTRAGHGYQLVVEPGELDLDSFDRLVREGEDALADGDTAAAADLFGQALARWHGIPTAELNAGPLLRAEFTRIQERRLTAVERFAKASLELGRFDDVIDRLRRETALHPLREELWALLMVALDRSGRRSEALEAYATARRHVIEQVGVEPGARLRQLQQVVLESRVPSPAALNAHRQLPMDIAEFTGRESELKRLCEPGPQTTVVISAIEGMAGVGKTKLAVRAAHRLVERYPDVQLWADLHGFDADELPADPSAVLESFLRLLGVPGGQIPESLEDRAALYRDRLTDKRALVLLDNAAGEDQVRPLLPGGSSCMVLITSRRTLLLLDGVKSVFLDVFTPGEALALLSRIAGEDRVRADHEAAERIAELCGHLPIAVALAAKRLARRPQWTLRDLVDRLERGGGLGTRGVFDLSYQALPENQRRLFRLLGLHPGEDVTADSAAALAGLTAYEAGDLLETLLDEHLLQQHTPGRYSLHDLLRAYAVEQVMAADPPPARALARRRVLDWYVHTSWHSALQLNPQRKLEIGPADPAVHPRTFPDRDAALLWCDTERANLVAAIRDAAQHELPEQSWSLAQCLWDFFNLRKHWADWIDTHGVALAAARSVGDRGAEGRMLITLGIALREVRRHDESVECYQQALAIFRATGDRSRQVPTLNNLGIVRMVQGRTEDALACYEQCAEIARELGDLHTEAVTLNNIALLHADAGRFDVALSRYLRALEIRGDIKDPYSEAILLNNIGEVYRGLLDFTEAVSYVERALETFRAIGDLYGQAESLDNLGLALDGFGDRRGAEKCWLESVTLFEELGEPKAAEVRSRL
;
A
#
# COMPACT_ATOMS: atom_id res chain seq x y z
N MET A 1 31.87 12.89 -36.49
CA MET A 1 31.40 14.12 -35.80
C MET A 1 31.08 13.75 -34.38
N GLU A 2 31.01 14.71 -33.47
CA GLU A 2 30.55 14.46 -32.09
C GLU A 2 29.42 15.42 -31.78
N PHE A 3 28.28 14.89 -31.34
CA PHE A 3 27.13 15.62 -30.86
C PHE A 3 27.11 15.51 -29.33
N LEU A 4 27.20 16.67 -28.68
CA LEU A 4 27.24 16.79 -27.23
C LEU A 4 25.93 17.41 -26.75
N LEU A 5 25.09 16.57 -26.15
CA LEU A 5 23.75 16.89 -25.65
C LEU A 5 23.68 16.90 -24.12
N LEU A 6 24.58 16.19 -23.44
CA LEU A 6 24.62 16.05 -21.98
C LEU A 6 25.32 17.24 -21.31
N GLY A 7 24.88 18.46 -21.66
CA GLY A 7 25.45 19.73 -21.23
C GLY A 7 24.99 20.88 -22.14
N SER A 8 25.83 21.89 -22.37
CA SER A 8 25.53 22.90 -23.39
C SER A 8 25.62 22.29 -24.78
N LEU A 9 24.54 22.36 -25.57
CA LEU A 9 24.47 21.78 -26.91
C LEU A 9 25.65 22.25 -27.76
N ALA A 10 26.47 21.29 -28.18
CA ALA A 10 27.67 21.50 -28.98
C ALA A 10 27.80 20.41 -30.05
N VAL A 11 28.35 20.78 -31.22
CA VAL A 11 28.72 19.82 -32.25
C VAL A 11 30.18 20.05 -32.62
N ARG A 12 30.98 18.98 -32.62
CA ARG A 12 32.38 19.01 -33.04
C ARG A 12 32.56 18.25 -34.36
N ARG A 13 33.32 18.84 -35.27
CA ARG A 13 33.83 18.17 -36.48
C ARG A 13 35.36 18.17 -36.37
N THR A 14 35.95 16.98 -36.30
CA THR A 14 37.41 16.79 -36.19
C THR A 14 38.05 17.64 -35.08
N GLY A 15 37.43 17.71 -33.90
CA GLY A 15 37.89 18.50 -32.75
C GLY A 15 37.48 19.97 -32.74
N THR A 16 36.99 20.53 -33.85
CA THR A 16 36.58 21.95 -33.95
C THR A 16 35.10 22.12 -33.66
N LEU A 17 34.74 23.08 -32.80
CA LEU A 17 33.35 23.42 -32.47
C LEU A 17 32.66 24.13 -33.64
N LEU A 18 31.44 23.71 -33.97
CA LEU A 18 30.63 24.31 -35.04
C LEU A 18 29.69 25.39 -34.52
N GLU A 19 29.46 26.45 -35.31
CA GLU A 19 28.47 27.49 -35.00
C GLU A 19 27.06 27.01 -35.38
N LEU A 20 26.21 26.75 -34.39
CA LEU A 20 24.90 26.11 -34.55
C LEU A 20 23.73 27.10 -34.73
N GLY A 21 24.02 28.40 -34.83
CA GLY A 21 23.02 29.46 -34.94
C GLY A 21 22.32 29.81 -33.62
N GLY A 22 21.20 30.54 -33.72
CA GLY A 22 20.46 31.05 -32.57
C GLY A 22 19.67 29.99 -31.78
N PRO A 23 19.07 30.37 -30.63
CA PRO A 23 18.44 29.42 -29.69
C PRO A 23 17.38 28.49 -30.30
N ARG A 24 16.53 29.01 -31.20
CA ARG A 24 15.49 28.20 -31.86
C ARG A 24 16.05 27.18 -32.85
N GLN A 25 17.15 27.52 -33.52
CA GLN A 25 17.85 26.60 -34.41
C GLN A 25 18.53 25.48 -33.62
N ARG A 26 19.13 25.82 -32.48
CA ARG A 26 19.68 24.84 -31.52
C ARG A 26 18.58 23.94 -30.93
N ALA A 27 17.38 24.46 -30.64
CA ALA A 27 16.24 23.66 -30.19
C ALA A 27 15.76 22.65 -31.24
N VAL A 28 15.68 23.04 -32.53
CA VAL A 28 15.39 22.10 -33.63
C VAL A 28 16.42 20.98 -33.69
N LEU A 29 17.71 21.32 -33.60
CA LEU A 29 18.79 20.31 -33.61
C LEU A 29 18.69 19.37 -32.41
N THR A 30 18.40 19.90 -31.22
CA THR A 30 18.24 19.11 -30.00
C THR A 30 17.14 18.08 -30.16
N MET A 31 15.96 18.50 -30.64
CA MET A 31 14.84 17.58 -30.89
C MET A 31 15.18 16.48 -31.91
N LEU A 32 15.93 16.83 -32.96
CA LEU A 32 16.39 15.85 -33.95
C LEU A 32 17.46 14.89 -33.41
N LEU A 33 18.27 15.31 -32.44
CA LEU A 33 19.25 14.44 -31.78
C LEU A 33 18.60 13.50 -30.76
N LEU A 34 17.54 13.95 -30.08
CA LEU A 34 16.75 13.11 -29.17
C LEU A 34 16.01 11.99 -29.90
N HIS A 35 15.66 12.23 -31.16
CA HIS A 35 15.08 11.27 -32.10
C HIS A 35 16.07 10.96 -33.23
N ALA A 36 17.34 10.76 -32.87
CA ALA A 36 18.39 10.45 -33.82
C ALA A 36 18.00 9.23 -34.67
N ASN A 37 18.23 9.30 -35.98
CA ASN A 37 17.87 8.27 -36.94
C ASN A 37 16.36 7.99 -37.12
N GLU A 38 15.49 8.81 -36.54
CA GLU A 38 14.03 8.78 -36.74
C GLU A 38 13.53 10.03 -37.47
N ALA A 39 12.35 9.94 -38.10
CA ALA A 39 11.73 11.08 -38.76
C ALA A 39 10.90 11.90 -37.75
N VAL A 40 11.30 13.14 -37.50
CA VAL A 40 10.57 14.07 -36.64
C VAL A 40 9.66 14.96 -37.48
N SER A 41 8.37 14.95 -37.20
CA SER A 41 7.39 15.74 -37.94
C SER A 41 7.53 17.24 -37.72
N VAL A 42 7.04 18.04 -38.68
CA VAL A 42 6.97 19.50 -38.55
C VAL A 42 6.13 19.93 -37.33
N ALA A 43 5.09 19.17 -36.99
CA ALA A 43 4.26 19.42 -35.80
C ALA A 43 5.08 19.26 -34.51
N GLN A 44 5.81 18.15 -34.36
CA GLN A 44 6.68 17.90 -33.19
C GLN A 44 7.78 18.95 -33.07
N LEU A 45 8.44 19.32 -34.18
CA LEU A 45 9.44 20.40 -34.15
C LEU A 45 8.84 21.75 -33.79
N THR A 46 7.58 22.00 -34.15
CA THR A 46 6.89 23.24 -33.78
C THR A 46 6.67 23.28 -32.27
N GLU A 47 6.14 22.21 -31.70
CA GLU A 47 5.91 22.10 -30.25
C GLU A 47 7.21 22.05 -29.43
N ALA A 48 8.29 21.51 -30.00
CA ALA A 48 9.61 21.48 -29.37
C ALA A 48 10.28 22.87 -29.28
N VAL A 49 9.95 23.78 -30.19
CA VAL A 49 10.65 25.08 -30.33
C VAL A 49 9.87 26.25 -29.74
N TRP A 50 8.54 26.18 -29.69
CA TRP A 50 7.69 27.30 -29.29
C TRP A 50 6.62 26.91 -28.26
N ASP A 51 6.46 27.75 -27.23
CA ASP A 51 5.29 27.71 -26.34
C ASP A 51 4.00 28.17 -27.02
N SER A 52 4.13 29.13 -27.95
CA SER A 52 3.04 29.62 -28.77
C SER A 52 3.58 29.81 -30.18
N PRO A 53 3.17 28.94 -31.13
CA PRO A 53 3.76 28.94 -32.46
C PRO A 53 3.41 30.24 -33.22
N PRO A 54 4.33 30.76 -34.05
CA PRO A 54 4.05 31.90 -34.91
C PRO A 54 3.04 31.54 -36.01
N VAL A 55 2.45 32.55 -36.67
CA VAL A 55 1.42 32.40 -37.73
C VAL A 55 1.82 31.44 -38.87
N SER A 56 3.12 31.26 -39.11
CA SER A 56 3.65 30.33 -40.13
C SER A 56 4.88 29.58 -39.61
N PRO A 57 4.70 28.58 -38.73
CA PRO A 57 5.80 27.89 -38.07
C PRO A 57 6.64 27.08 -39.06
N GLU A 58 6.01 26.50 -40.09
CA GLU A 58 6.70 25.71 -41.12
C GLU A 58 7.77 26.49 -41.88
N SER A 59 7.49 27.76 -42.23
CA SER A 59 8.42 28.64 -42.95
C SER A 59 9.65 28.97 -42.11
N ASN A 60 9.43 29.21 -40.81
CA ASN A 60 10.52 29.46 -39.86
C ASN A 60 11.36 28.19 -39.63
N LEU A 61 10.72 27.02 -39.50
CA LEU A 61 11.42 25.74 -39.39
C LEU A 61 12.29 25.45 -40.62
N ARG A 62 11.79 25.70 -41.84
CA ARG A 62 12.59 25.56 -43.07
C ARG A 62 13.84 26.44 -43.04
N THR A 63 13.74 27.64 -42.48
CA THR A 63 14.88 28.56 -42.32
C THR A 63 15.92 28.01 -41.32
N TYR A 64 15.48 27.51 -40.17
CA TYR A 64 16.36 26.91 -39.16
C TYR A 64 17.02 25.63 -39.68
N VAL A 65 16.27 24.76 -40.36
CA VAL A 65 16.79 23.55 -41.00
C VAL A 65 17.79 23.89 -42.10
N ALA A 66 17.54 24.90 -42.93
CA ALA A 66 18.50 25.34 -43.94
C ALA A 66 19.80 25.84 -43.30
N GLY A 67 19.72 26.56 -42.17
CA GLY A 67 20.87 26.96 -41.37
C GLY A 67 21.67 25.77 -40.85
N LEU A 68 21.00 24.77 -40.26
CA LEU A 68 21.63 23.55 -39.78
C LEU A 68 22.23 22.71 -40.91
N ARG A 69 21.57 22.63 -42.06
CA ARG A 69 22.04 21.85 -43.23
C ARG A 69 23.34 22.40 -43.81
N LYS A 70 23.59 23.72 -43.74
CA LYS A 70 24.89 24.31 -44.13
C LYS A 70 26.05 23.77 -43.28
N VAL A 71 25.77 23.43 -42.03
CA VAL A 71 26.77 22.98 -41.06
C VAL A 71 26.87 21.46 -41.04
N LEU A 72 25.73 20.77 -40.99
CA LEU A 72 25.63 19.32 -40.83
C LEU A 72 25.66 18.54 -42.16
N GLY A 73 25.43 19.22 -43.29
CA GLY A 73 25.47 18.63 -44.63
C GLY A 73 24.32 17.65 -44.88
N ASP A 74 24.62 16.59 -45.64
CA ASP A 74 23.65 15.58 -46.08
C ASP A 74 23.09 14.70 -44.95
N ARG A 75 23.63 14.84 -43.74
CA ARG A 75 23.13 14.15 -42.54
C ARG A 75 21.73 14.59 -42.13
N LEU A 76 21.33 15.82 -42.48
CA LEU A 76 20.00 16.34 -42.16
C LEU A 76 19.06 16.20 -43.37
N MET A 77 18.34 15.09 -43.40
CA MET A 77 17.49 14.67 -44.51
C MET A 77 16.05 15.17 -44.34
N THR A 78 15.38 15.41 -45.47
CA THR A 78 13.93 15.62 -45.51
C THR A 78 13.27 14.31 -45.96
N ARG A 79 12.32 13.79 -45.18
CA ARG A 79 11.62 12.52 -45.50
C ARG A 79 10.27 12.82 -46.17
N ALA A 80 9.87 11.96 -47.10
CA ALA A 80 8.57 12.06 -47.77
C ALA A 80 7.46 11.83 -46.74
N GLY A 81 6.55 12.80 -46.57
CA GLY A 81 5.50 12.77 -45.52
C GLY A 81 5.58 13.90 -44.47
N HIS A 82 6.44 14.91 -44.66
CA HIS A 82 6.52 16.18 -43.90
C HIS A 82 7.28 16.16 -42.56
N GLY A 83 8.47 15.54 -42.53
CA GLY A 83 9.39 15.58 -41.39
C GLY A 83 10.86 15.73 -41.77
N TYR A 84 11.71 15.83 -40.74
CA TYR A 84 13.17 15.89 -40.86
C TYR A 84 13.80 14.79 -40.03
N GLN A 85 14.90 14.23 -40.53
CA GLN A 85 15.67 13.21 -39.84
C GLN A 85 17.14 13.62 -39.83
N LEU A 86 17.77 13.50 -38.67
CA LEU A 86 19.22 13.62 -38.54
C LEU A 86 19.83 12.21 -38.45
N VAL A 87 20.71 11.91 -39.39
CA VAL A 87 21.49 10.66 -39.38
C VAL A 87 22.66 10.84 -38.42
N VAL A 88 22.74 9.99 -37.40
CA VAL A 88 23.78 9.94 -36.36
C VAL A 88 24.42 8.56 -36.38
N GLU A 89 25.74 8.47 -36.55
CA GLU A 89 26.44 7.18 -36.56
C GLU A 89 26.68 6.68 -35.13
N PRO A 90 26.80 5.36 -34.90
CA PRO A 90 27.05 4.81 -33.58
C PRO A 90 28.27 5.46 -32.89
N GLY A 91 28.07 5.92 -31.65
CA GLY A 91 29.12 6.55 -30.84
C GLY A 91 29.36 8.04 -31.13
N GLU A 92 28.64 8.65 -32.07
CA GLU A 92 28.74 10.09 -32.32
C GLU A 92 27.88 10.95 -31.37
N LEU A 93 26.90 10.36 -30.69
CA LEU A 93 26.06 11.04 -29.71
C LEU A 93 26.43 10.60 -28.28
N ASP A 94 26.69 11.59 -27.41
CA ASP A 94 27.03 11.36 -26.01
C ASP A 94 25.89 10.73 -25.20
N LEU A 95 24.63 11.01 -25.54
CA LEU A 95 23.45 10.38 -24.96
C LEU A 95 23.44 8.85 -25.19
N ASP A 96 23.74 8.39 -26.41
CA ASP A 96 23.80 6.94 -26.70
C ASP A 96 24.91 6.25 -25.89
N SER A 97 26.03 6.97 -25.70
CA SER A 97 27.14 6.48 -24.88
C SER A 97 26.77 6.38 -23.39
N PHE A 98 26.02 7.36 -22.88
CA PHE A 98 25.48 7.33 -21.52
C PHE A 98 24.50 6.15 -21.35
N ASP A 99 23.56 5.99 -22.28
CA ASP A 99 22.53 4.96 -22.25
C ASP A 99 23.11 3.55 -22.29
N ARG A 100 24.14 3.34 -23.12
CA ARG A 100 24.89 2.09 -23.18
C ARG A 100 25.59 1.78 -21.86
N LEU A 101 26.30 2.75 -21.27
CA LEU A 101 27.02 2.56 -20.00
C LEU A 101 26.09 2.31 -18.81
N VAL A 102 24.91 2.93 -18.79
CA VAL A 102 23.87 2.65 -17.78
C VAL A 102 23.36 1.22 -17.93
N ARG A 103 23.08 0.77 -19.16
CA ARG A 103 22.61 -0.60 -19.41
C ARG A 103 23.64 -1.65 -18.99
N GLU A 104 24.89 -1.47 -19.42
CA GLU A 104 26.01 -2.33 -19.02
C GLU A 104 26.20 -2.35 -17.49
N GLY A 105 25.96 -1.22 -16.82
CA GLY A 105 26.01 -1.13 -15.35
C GLY A 105 24.88 -1.90 -14.65
N GLU A 106 23.66 -1.89 -15.20
CA GLU A 106 22.55 -2.70 -14.67
C GLU A 106 22.78 -4.20 -14.92
N ASP A 107 23.31 -4.57 -16.09
CA ASP A 107 23.67 -5.96 -16.41
C ASP A 107 24.74 -6.47 -15.42
N ALA A 108 25.76 -5.65 -15.11
CA ALA A 108 26.78 -5.97 -14.11
C ALA A 108 26.19 -6.15 -12.69
N LEU A 109 25.15 -5.38 -12.31
CA LEU A 109 24.44 -5.59 -11.04
C LEU A 109 23.67 -6.92 -11.04
N ALA A 110 23.03 -7.28 -12.15
CA ALA A 110 22.30 -8.54 -12.28
C ALA A 110 23.24 -9.75 -12.17
N ASP A 111 24.46 -9.63 -12.71
CA ASP A 111 25.52 -10.64 -12.61
C ASP A 111 26.24 -10.65 -11.25
N GLY A 112 25.90 -9.72 -10.35
CA GLY A 112 26.49 -9.62 -9.00
C GLY A 112 27.88 -8.97 -8.96
N ASP A 113 28.35 -8.37 -10.05
CA ASP A 113 29.61 -7.62 -10.10
C ASP A 113 29.37 -6.13 -9.74
N THR A 114 29.20 -5.88 -8.44
CA THR A 114 29.00 -4.52 -7.90
C THR A 114 30.16 -3.57 -8.24
N ALA A 115 31.39 -4.08 -8.39
CA ALA A 115 32.56 -3.26 -8.70
C ALA A 115 32.51 -2.74 -10.14
N ALA A 116 32.24 -3.63 -11.11
CA ALA A 116 32.06 -3.24 -12.50
C ALA A 116 30.87 -2.28 -12.67
N ALA A 117 29.75 -2.55 -11.98
CA ALA A 117 28.57 -1.69 -12.00
C ALA A 117 28.88 -0.26 -11.52
N ALA A 118 29.56 -0.11 -10.37
CA ALA A 118 29.94 1.20 -9.84
C ALA A 118 30.82 1.99 -10.83
N ASP A 119 31.79 1.32 -11.47
CA ASP A 119 32.69 1.95 -12.44
C ASP A 119 31.94 2.36 -13.74
N LEU A 120 30.99 1.54 -14.20
CA LEU A 120 30.18 1.81 -15.39
C LEU A 120 29.21 2.98 -15.17
N PHE A 121 28.49 3.02 -14.04
CA PHE A 121 27.65 4.17 -13.70
C PHE A 121 28.48 5.45 -13.49
N GLY A 122 29.67 5.32 -12.88
CA GLY A 122 30.61 6.44 -12.74
C GLY A 122 31.04 7.01 -14.09
N GLN A 123 31.37 6.15 -15.05
CA GLN A 123 31.71 6.54 -16.42
C GLN A 123 30.52 7.15 -17.16
N ALA A 124 29.30 6.63 -16.96
CA ALA A 124 28.09 7.20 -17.53
C ALA A 124 27.88 8.64 -17.03
N LEU A 125 27.93 8.84 -15.71
CA LEU A 125 27.76 10.15 -15.09
C LEU A 125 28.87 11.14 -15.48
N ALA A 126 30.07 10.67 -15.81
CA ALA A 126 31.16 11.52 -16.31
C ALA A 126 30.92 12.04 -17.74
N ARG A 127 29.97 11.49 -18.49
CA ARG A 127 29.56 12.03 -19.81
C ARG A 127 28.79 13.35 -19.69
N TRP A 128 28.28 13.65 -18.50
CA TRP A 128 27.54 14.87 -18.22
C TRP A 128 28.48 16.03 -17.87
N HIS A 129 28.39 17.10 -18.66
CA HIS A 129 29.23 18.30 -18.51
C HIS A 129 28.41 19.53 -18.06
N GLY A 130 27.16 19.33 -17.64
CA GLY A 130 26.26 20.36 -17.14
C GLY A 130 24.79 19.96 -17.24
N ILE A 131 23.87 20.89 -16.95
CA ILE A 131 22.44 20.70 -17.18
C ILE A 131 22.15 21.02 -18.66
N PRO A 132 21.56 20.09 -19.45
CA PRO A 132 20.95 20.30 -20.75
C PRO A 132 20.21 21.64 -20.83
N THR A 133 20.96 22.58 -21.39
CA THR A 133 20.66 23.97 -21.72
C THR A 133 19.45 24.66 -21.08
N ALA A 134 19.72 25.49 -20.07
CA ALA A 134 18.91 26.67 -19.73
C ALA A 134 18.93 27.77 -20.82
N GLU A 135 19.80 27.62 -21.83
CA GLU A 135 20.00 28.57 -22.94
C GLU A 135 18.99 28.41 -24.09
N LEU A 136 18.22 27.32 -24.12
CA LEU A 136 17.22 27.08 -25.14
C LEU A 136 15.87 27.58 -24.64
N ASN A 137 15.27 28.54 -25.35
CA ASN A 137 13.85 28.87 -25.21
C ASN A 137 13.01 27.71 -25.80
N ALA A 138 13.08 26.55 -25.14
CA ALA A 138 12.48 25.30 -25.57
C ALA A 138 10.97 25.34 -25.37
N GLY A 139 10.22 24.84 -26.33
CA GLY A 139 8.78 24.63 -26.22
C GLY A 139 8.43 23.42 -25.33
N PRO A 140 7.14 23.17 -25.07
CA PRO A 140 6.68 22.19 -24.09
C PRO A 140 7.20 20.78 -24.33
N LEU A 141 7.19 20.29 -25.57
CA LEU A 141 7.63 18.92 -25.89
C LEU A 141 9.12 18.71 -25.57
N LEU A 142 9.97 19.68 -25.90
CA LEU A 142 11.41 19.58 -25.66
C LEU A 142 11.75 19.71 -24.17
N ARG A 143 10.99 20.50 -23.41
CA ARG A 143 11.12 20.55 -21.94
C ARG A 143 10.77 19.22 -21.30
N ALA A 144 9.74 18.52 -21.78
CA ALA A 144 9.39 17.20 -21.29
C ALA A 144 10.51 16.17 -21.53
N GLU A 145 11.12 16.18 -22.72
CA GLU A 145 12.28 15.33 -23.02
C GLU A 145 13.49 15.64 -22.11
N PHE A 146 13.75 16.92 -21.82
CA PHE A 146 14.81 17.27 -20.87
C PHE A 146 14.54 16.75 -19.46
N THR A 147 13.29 16.86 -18.97
CA THR A 147 12.89 16.27 -17.69
C THR A 147 13.13 14.77 -17.69
N ARG A 148 12.75 14.06 -18.77
CA ARG A 148 12.94 12.62 -18.91
C ARG A 148 14.42 12.22 -18.82
N ILE A 149 15.32 12.93 -19.50
CA ILE A 149 16.77 12.63 -19.45
C ILE A 149 17.37 12.99 -18.09
N GLN A 150 16.92 14.08 -17.45
CA GLN A 150 17.34 14.39 -16.08
C GLN A 150 16.96 13.29 -15.09
N GLU A 151 15.75 12.76 -15.18
CA GLU A 151 15.32 11.66 -14.33
C GLU A 151 16.22 10.42 -14.50
N ARG A 152 16.58 10.08 -15.75
CA ARG A 152 17.52 8.98 -16.03
C ARG A 152 18.90 9.22 -15.41
N ARG A 153 19.41 10.45 -15.47
CA ARG A 153 20.69 10.83 -14.82
C ARG A 153 20.62 10.61 -13.31
N LEU A 154 19.55 11.06 -12.68
CA LEU A 154 19.40 10.96 -11.23
C LEU A 154 19.23 9.51 -10.78
N THR A 155 18.54 8.68 -11.55
CA THR A 155 18.51 7.22 -11.30
C THR A 155 19.91 6.63 -11.40
N ALA A 156 20.72 7.00 -12.38
CA ALA A 156 22.11 6.55 -12.48
C ALA A 156 22.97 7.04 -11.29
N VAL A 157 22.73 8.24 -10.75
CA VAL A 157 23.35 8.73 -9.50
C VAL A 157 23.00 7.82 -8.32
N GLU A 158 21.73 7.46 -8.17
CA GLU A 158 21.28 6.57 -7.09
C GLU A 158 21.90 5.18 -7.20
N ARG A 159 21.96 4.62 -8.41
CA ARG A 159 22.58 3.32 -8.70
C ARG A 159 24.08 3.33 -8.41
N PHE A 160 24.80 4.35 -8.89
CA PHE A 160 26.20 4.58 -8.58
C PHE A 160 26.45 4.66 -7.07
N ALA A 161 25.63 5.42 -6.35
CA ALA A 161 25.76 5.60 -4.91
C ALA A 161 25.52 4.28 -4.16
N LYS A 162 24.46 3.53 -4.49
CA LYS A 162 24.16 2.23 -3.88
C LYS A 162 25.30 1.23 -4.06
N ALA A 163 25.78 1.03 -5.30
CA ALA A 163 26.88 0.13 -5.59
C ALA A 163 28.18 0.55 -4.89
N SER A 164 28.50 1.84 -4.89
CA SER A 164 29.71 2.36 -4.24
C SER A 164 29.66 2.25 -2.71
N LEU A 165 28.48 2.39 -2.10
CA LEU A 165 28.27 2.19 -0.66
C LEU A 165 28.47 0.73 -0.21
N GLU A 166 28.16 -0.24 -1.07
CA GLU A 166 28.43 -1.66 -0.81
C GLU A 166 29.92 -1.96 -0.87
N LEU A 167 30.66 -1.30 -1.78
CA LEU A 167 32.10 -1.43 -1.92
C LEU A 167 32.91 -0.63 -0.88
N GLY A 168 32.24 0.14 -0.01
CA GLY A 168 32.89 1.00 0.98
C GLY A 168 33.57 2.24 0.41
N ARG A 169 33.23 2.66 -0.82
CA ARG A 169 33.78 3.85 -1.49
C ARG A 169 33.01 5.11 -1.05
N PHE A 170 33.12 5.50 0.22
CA PHE A 170 32.26 6.53 0.81
C PHE A 170 32.56 7.96 0.33
N ASP A 171 33.83 8.35 0.24
CA ASP A 171 34.23 9.74 -0.01
C ASP A 171 33.77 10.24 -1.40
N ASP A 172 33.96 9.44 -2.44
CA ASP A 172 33.55 9.77 -3.81
C ASP A 172 32.03 9.94 -3.95
N VAL A 173 31.27 9.21 -3.14
CA VAL A 173 29.80 9.24 -3.13
C VAL A 173 29.28 10.43 -2.37
N ILE A 174 29.87 10.78 -1.22
CA ILE A 174 29.44 11.91 -0.37
C ILE A 174 29.51 13.22 -1.15
N ASP A 175 30.63 13.49 -1.81
CA ASP A 175 30.83 14.74 -2.57
C ASP A 175 29.86 14.87 -3.73
N ARG A 176 29.54 13.75 -4.40
CA ARG A 176 28.55 13.73 -5.46
C ARG A 176 27.15 13.97 -4.89
N LEU A 177 26.75 13.22 -3.88
CA LEU A 177 25.41 13.33 -3.30
C LEU A 177 25.15 14.72 -2.73
N ARG A 178 26.13 15.38 -2.09
CA ARG A 178 25.99 16.78 -1.63
C ARG A 178 25.63 17.76 -2.75
N ARG A 179 26.25 17.62 -3.92
CA ARG A 179 25.93 18.46 -5.08
C ARG A 179 24.52 18.17 -5.59
N GLU A 180 24.15 16.89 -5.65
CA GLU A 180 22.85 16.47 -6.19
C GLU A 180 21.69 16.82 -5.24
N THR A 181 21.86 16.69 -3.92
CA THR A 181 20.86 17.09 -2.92
C THR A 181 20.66 18.61 -2.88
N ALA A 182 21.69 19.40 -3.21
CA ALA A 182 21.56 20.86 -3.32
C ALA A 182 20.78 21.27 -4.58
N LEU A 183 20.92 20.53 -5.69
CA LEU A 183 20.19 20.79 -6.94
C LEU A 183 18.77 20.22 -6.92
N HIS A 184 18.56 19.12 -6.20
CA HIS A 184 17.29 18.37 -6.14
C HIS A 184 16.86 18.14 -4.69
N PRO A 185 16.56 19.21 -3.92
CA PRO A 185 16.31 19.13 -2.49
C PRO A 185 15.06 18.33 -2.11
N LEU A 186 14.12 18.11 -3.04
CA LEU A 186 12.91 17.31 -2.82
C LEU A 186 13.07 15.81 -3.09
N ARG A 187 14.22 15.38 -3.63
CA ARG A 187 14.44 13.96 -3.94
C ARG A 187 15.00 13.24 -2.73
N GLU A 188 14.09 12.78 -1.88
CA GLU A 188 14.39 12.16 -0.57
C GLU A 188 15.39 10.99 -0.63
N GLU A 189 15.40 10.22 -1.73
CA GLU A 189 16.34 9.10 -1.90
C GLU A 189 17.82 9.54 -1.89
N LEU A 190 18.13 10.69 -2.49
CA LEU A 190 19.49 11.24 -2.50
C LEU A 190 19.94 11.63 -1.10
N TRP A 191 19.04 12.22 -0.31
CA TRP A 191 19.28 12.53 1.10
C TRP A 191 19.49 11.28 1.94
N ALA A 192 18.68 10.24 1.71
CA ALA A 192 18.83 8.97 2.41
C ALA A 192 20.19 8.31 2.11
N LEU A 193 20.61 8.29 0.84
CA LEU A 193 21.92 7.77 0.45
C LEU A 193 23.06 8.60 1.04
N LEU A 194 22.91 9.92 1.12
CA LEU A 194 23.91 10.83 1.72
C LEU A 194 24.05 10.56 3.22
N MET A 195 22.93 10.41 3.92
CA MET A 195 22.91 10.05 5.34
C MET A 195 23.59 8.71 5.61
N VAL A 196 23.30 7.68 4.80
CA VAL A 196 23.97 6.36 4.91
C VAL A 196 25.47 6.49 4.68
N ALA A 197 25.89 7.23 3.64
CA ALA A 197 27.30 7.44 3.33
C ALA A 197 28.04 8.14 4.48
N LEU A 198 27.44 9.18 5.05
CA LEU A 198 27.99 9.95 6.16
C LEU A 198 28.05 9.13 7.46
N ASP A 199 27.02 8.36 7.79
CA ASP A 199 27.04 7.51 8.99
C ASP A 199 28.06 6.37 8.88
N ARG A 200 28.12 5.67 7.72
CA ARG A 200 29.10 4.59 7.48
C ARG A 200 30.55 5.06 7.41
N SER A 201 30.79 6.32 7.06
CA SER A 201 32.11 6.96 7.12
C SER A 201 32.45 7.54 8.51
N GLY A 202 31.60 7.33 9.52
CA GLY A 202 31.81 7.81 10.89
C GLY A 202 31.46 9.28 11.12
N ARG A 203 30.86 9.95 10.13
CA ARG A 203 30.49 11.38 10.13
C ARG A 203 29.04 11.59 10.57
N ARG A 204 28.67 11.00 11.71
CA ARG A 204 27.29 10.94 12.21
C ARG A 204 26.60 12.31 12.38
N SER A 205 27.32 13.30 12.91
CA SER A 205 26.78 14.65 13.09
C SER A 205 26.33 15.26 11.76
N GLU A 206 27.10 15.01 10.69
CA GLU A 206 26.80 15.50 9.35
C GLU A 206 25.62 14.72 8.72
N ALA A 207 25.43 13.44 9.06
CA ALA A 207 24.25 12.68 8.65
C ALA A 207 22.96 13.23 9.25
N LEU A 208 22.97 13.61 10.54
CA LEU A 208 21.82 14.23 11.20
C LEU A 208 21.57 15.66 10.68
N GLU A 209 22.62 16.40 10.35
CA GLU A 209 22.51 17.71 9.70
C GLU A 209 21.91 17.61 8.29
N ALA A 210 22.29 16.58 7.52
CA ALA A 210 21.70 16.29 6.22
C ALA A 210 20.19 16.02 6.33
N TYR A 211 19.75 15.23 7.32
CA TYR A 211 18.33 15.02 7.61
C TYR A 211 17.62 16.33 7.96
N ALA A 212 18.19 17.13 8.87
CA ALA A 212 17.58 18.40 9.28
C ALA A 212 17.43 19.37 8.10
N THR A 213 18.38 19.35 7.16
CA THR A 213 18.35 20.14 5.93
C THR A 213 17.30 19.64 4.96
N ALA A 214 17.23 18.31 4.73
CA ALA A 214 16.20 17.68 3.92
C ALA A 214 14.79 18.00 4.45
N ARG A 215 14.58 17.82 5.76
CA ARG A 215 13.31 18.13 6.44
C ARG A 215 12.89 19.57 6.25
N ARG A 216 13.82 20.52 6.38
CA ARG A 216 13.53 21.94 6.16
C ARG A 216 13.04 22.18 4.73
N HIS A 217 13.74 21.63 3.73
CA HIS A 217 13.35 21.79 2.33
C HIS A 217 11.99 21.17 2.00
N VAL A 218 11.70 19.96 2.50
CA VAL A 218 10.41 19.29 2.25
C VAL A 218 9.26 20.06 2.91
N ILE A 219 9.44 20.52 4.15
CA ILE A 219 8.41 21.32 4.84
C ILE A 219 8.20 22.67 4.15
N GLU A 220 9.27 23.40 3.80
CA GLU A 220 9.17 24.73 3.19
C GLU A 220 8.54 24.71 1.78
N GLN A 221 8.79 23.66 0.99
CA GLN A 221 8.35 23.61 -0.41
C GLN A 221 7.08 22.77 -0.63
N VAL A 222 6.84 21.75 0.20
CA VAL A 222 5.72 20.79 0.04
C VAL A 222 4.72 20.86 1.20
N GLY A 223 5.11 21.38 2.36
CA GLY A 223 4.22 21.54 3.52
C GLY A 223 3.92 20.25 4.29
N VAL A 224 4.69 19.18 4.05
CA VAL A 224 4.54 17.87 4.70
C VAL A 224 5.84 17.45 5.39
N GLU A 225 5.76 16.52 6.34
CA GLU A 225 6.95 15.88 6.93
C GLU A 225 7.65 14.96 5.92
N PRO A 226 8.98 14.74 6.03
CA PRO A 226 9.70 13.78 5.19
C PRO A 226 9.09 12.38 5.22
N GLY A 227 9.22 11.67 4.10
CA GLY A 227 8.79 10.29 3.95
C GLY A 227 9.33 9.35 5.05
N ALA A 228 8.62 8.24 5.27
CA ALA A 228 8.91 7.29 6.35
C ALA A 228 10.37 6.78 6.32
N ARG A 229 10.95 6.61 5.13
CA ARG A 229 12.32 6.12 4.95
C ARG A 229 13.38 7.06 5.51
N LEU A 230 13.29 8.38 5.24
CA LEU A 230 14.22 9.37 5.80
C LEU A 230 14.09 9.47 7.32
N ARG A 231 12.86 9.41 7.83
CA ARG A 231 12.57 9.43 9.28
C ARG A 231 13.10 8.19 10.01
N GLN A 232 12.91 7.01 9.43
CA GLN A 232 13.47 5.76 9.96
C GLN A 232 15.01 5.80 9.94
N LEU A 233 15.62 6.32 8.88
CA LEU A 233 17.08 6.43 8.81
C LEU A 233 17.63 7.40 9.87
N GLN A 234 16.93 8.50 10.16
CA GLN A 234 17.26 9.37 11.28
C GLN A 234 17.25 8.59 12.61
N GLN A 235 16.21 7.79 12.86
CA GLN A 235 16.12 6.95 14.05
C GLN A 235 17.28 5.95 14.14
N VAL A 236 17.62 5.26 13.04
CA VAL A 236 18.74 4.31 12.98
C VAL A 236 20.09 4.99 13.28
N VAL A 237 20.33 6.17 12.70
CA VAL A 237 21.56 6.96 12.94
C VAL A 237 21.63 7.43 14.40
N LEU A 238 20.50 7.75 15.03
CA LEU A 238 20.41 8.08 16.45
C LEU A 238 20.64 6.85 17.37
N GLU A 239 20.24 5.66 16.95
CA GLU A 239 20.27 4.41 17.74
C GLU A 239 21.61 3.64 17.68
N SER A 240 22.61 4.12 16.93
CA SER A 240 23.97 3.51 16.83
C SER A 240 23.99 2.04 16.36
N ARG A 241 23.30 1.70 15.26
CA ARG A 241 23.40 0.37 14.62
C ARG A 241 23.91 0.48 13.19
N VAL A 242 25.09 -0.07 12.91
CA VAL A 242 25.61 -0.22 11.53
C VAL A 242 24.76 -1.28 10.81
N PRO A 243 24.10 -0.99 9.67
CA PRO A 243 23.34 -2.00 8.95
C PRO A 243 24.17 -2.72 7.88
N SER A 244 24.10 -4.06 7.89
CA SER A 244 24.41 -4.94 6.75
C SER A 244 23.21 -4.99 5.78
N PRO A 245 23.42 -5.10 4.45
CA PRO A 245 22.34 -5.21 3.46
C PRO A 245 21.35 -6.36 3.73
N ALA A 246 21.78 -7.44 4.40
CA ALA A 246 20.90 -8.55 4.78
C ALA A 246 19.83 -8.16 5.83
N ALA A 247 20.04 -7.07 6.59
CA ALA A 247 19.08 -6.59 7.59
C ALA A 247 17.88 -5.83 6.98
N LEU A 248 17.94 -5.49 5.69
CA LEU A 248 16.85 -4.82 4.96
C LEU A 248 15.69 -5.77 4.60
N ASN A 249 15.89 -7.09 4.73
CA ASN A 249 14.87 -8.11 4.46
C ASN A 249 14.21 -8.67 5.74
N ALA A 250 14.54 -8.15 6.92
CA ALA A 250 13.94 -8.61 8.17
C ALA A 250 12.57 -7.93 8.37
N HIS A 251 11.49 -8.70 8.37
CA HIS A 251 10.15 -8.20 8.74
C HIS A 251 10.14 -7.94 10.26
N ARG A 252 10.09 -6.67 10.66
CA ARG A 252 10.14 -6.24 12.08
C ARG A 252 8.83 -5.57 12.49
N GLN A 253 7.92 -6.37 13.03
CA GLN A 253 6.58 -5.91 13.45
C GLN A 253 6.41 -5.81 14.97
N LEU A 254 7.49 -5.89 15.75
CA LEU A 254 7.37 -5.79 17.21
C LEU A 254 6.94 -4.38 17.65
N PRO A 255 6.05 -4.26 18.66
CA PRO A 255 5.73 -2.98 19.29
C PRO A 255 6.99 -2.28 19.84
N MET A 256 6.96 -0.95 20.00
CA MET A 256 8.11 -0.19 20.56
C MET A 256 8.59 -0.74 21.91
N ASP A 257 9.90 -0.71 22.14
CA ASP A 257 10.48 -1.12 23.43
C ASP A 257 10.09 -0.13 24.54
N ILE A 258 10.05 -0.64 25.76
CA ILE A 258 9.65 0.11 26.94
C ILE A 258 10.92 0.58 27.64
N ALA A 259 11.28 1.85 27.43
CA ALA A 259 12.46 2.49 28.02
C ALA A 259 12.48 2.41 29.57
N GLU A 260 11.30 2.45 30.19
CA GLU A 260 11.11 2.42 31.64
C GLU A 260 10.42 1.13 32.11
N PHE A 261 11.13 0.01 32.05
CA PHE A 261 10.67 -1.26 32.64
C PHE A 261 11.16 -1.38 34.09
N THR A 262 10.26 -1.74 35.03
CA THR A 262 10.56 -1.88 36.47
C THR A 262 9.89 -3.13 37.04
N GLY A 263 10.60 -3.87 37.90
CA GLY A 263 10.15 -5.15 38.46
C GLY A 263 10.28 -6.30 37.45
N ARG A 264 9.87 -7.51 37.85
CA ARG A 264 9.76 -8.71 36.99
C ARG A 264 11.05 -9.20 36.33
N GLU A 265 12.22 -8.87 36.87
CA GLU A 265 13.50 -9.34 36.32
C GLU A 265 13.64 -10.87 36.41
N SER A 266 12.99 -11.51 37.41
CA SER A 266 13.02 -12.96 37.54
C SER A 266 12.23 -13.66 36.42
N GLU A 267 11.05 -13.13 36.11
CA GLU A 267 10.15 -13.60 35.06
C GLU A 267 10.74 -13.29 33.67
N LEU A 268 11.29 -12.10 33.49
CA LEU A 268 11.99 -11.70 32.27
C LEU A 268 13.21 -12.59 31.99
N LYS A 269 14.00 -12.92 33.02
CA LYS A 269 15.11 -13.87 32.89
C LYS A 269 14.62 -15.24 32.46
N ARG A 270 13.55 -15.77 33.08
CA ARG A 270 12.92 -17.05 32.71
C ARG A 270 12.42 -17.07 31.27
N LEU A 271 11.82 -15.98 30.79
CA LEU A 271 11.36 -15.85 29.40
C LEU A 271 12.51 -15.77 28.40
N CYS A 272 13.66 -15.24 28.79
CA CYS A 272 14.84 -15.14 27.91
C CYS A 272 15.77 -16.37 27.96
N GLU A 273 15.46 -17.36 28.81
CA GLU A 273 16.25 -18.60 28.90
C GLU A 273 16.14 -19.40 27.60
N PRO A 274 17.28 -19.85 27.03
CA PRO A 274 17.27 -20.65 25.82
C PRO A 274 16.47 -21.94 26.03
N GLY A 275 15.62 -22.28 25.07
CA GLY A 275 14.87 -23.52 25.09
C GLY A 275 15.65 -24.71 24.54
N PRO A 276 15.04 -25.91 24.53
CA PRO A 276 15.65 -27.10 23.95
C PRO A 276 15.89 -26.93 22.45
N GLN A 277 17.01 -27.48 21.93
CA GLN A 277 17.42 -27.30 20.52
C GLN A 277 16.57 -28.10 19.52
N THR A 278 15.64 -28.93 19.98
CA THR A 278 14.91 -29.91 19.16
C THR A 278 13.48 -29.51 18.82
N THR A 279 12.88 -28.53 19.52
CA THR A 279 11.47 -28.12 19.32
C THR A 279 11.33 -26.61 19.42
N VAL A 280 10.25 -26.06 18.84
CA VAL A 280 9.87 -24.65 19.03
C VAL A 280 9.77 -24.32 20.53
N VAL A 281 10.24 -23.13 20.92
CA VAL A 281 10.11 -22.65 22.30
C VAL A 281 8.84 -21.85 22.43
N ILE A 282 7.87 -22.36 23.19
CA ILE A 282 6.60 -21.65 23.44
C ILE A 282 6.58 -21.22 24.90
N SER A 283 6.46 -19.91 25.14
CA SER A 283 6.31 -19.36 26.50
C SER A 283 5.01 -18.57 26.61
N ALA A 284 4.15 -18.97 27.54
CA ALA A 284 2.89 -18.29 27.81
C ALA A 284 3.02 -17.41 29.06
N ILE A 285 2.62 -16.15 28.95
CA ILE A 285 2.57 -15.16 30.02
C ILE A 285 1.11 -15.02 30.41
N GLU A 286 0.76 -15.53 31.59
CA GLU A 286 -0.62 -15.67 32.04
C GLU A 286 -0.87 -14.76 33.24
N GLY A 287 -2.09 -14.27 33.42
CA GLY A 287 -2.41 -13.41 34.58
C GLY A 287 -3.57 -12.44 34.33
N MET A 288 -4.00 -11.73 35.38
CA MET A 288 -5.17 -10.84 35.32
C MET A 288 -4.95 -9.59 34.45
N ALA A 289 -6.03 -8.88 34.11
CA ALA A 289 -5.94 -7.63 33.34
C ALA A 289 -5.17 -6.55 34.11
N GLY A 290 -4.36 -5.75 33.41
CA GLY A 290 -3.58 -4.65 34.02
C GLY A 290 -2.33 -5.06 34.81
N VAL A 291 -2.02 -6.37 34.88
CA VAL A 291 -0.81 -6.90 35.56
C VAL A 291 0.49 -6.70 34.77
N GLY A 292 0.39 -6.26 33.50
CA GLY A 292 1.55 -5.94 32.66
C GLY A 292 2.08 -7.07 31.78
N LYS A 293 1.26 -8.07 31.43
CA LYS A 293 1.63 -9.19 30.53
C LYS A 293 2.22 -8.71 29.21
N THR A 294 1.50 -7.88 28.46
CA THR A 294 1.95 -7.29 27.19
C THR A 294 3.27 -6.55 27.36
N LYS A 295 3.43 -5.76 28.42
CA LYS A 295 4.67 -5.02 28.69
C LYS A 295 5.85 -5.97 28.94
N LEU A 296 5.66 -7.04 29.71
CA LEU A 296 6.70 -8.05 29.92
C LEU A 296 7.03 -8.79 28.62
N ALA A 297 6.02 -9.13 27.82
CA ALA A 297 6.17 -9.86 26.57
C ALA A 297 6.96 -9.04 25.53
N VAL A 298 6.60 -7.77 25.35
CA VAL A 298 7.33 -6.83 24.47
C VAL A 298 8.76 -6.63 24.96
N ARG A 299 8.98 -6.45 26.28
CA ARG A 299 10.33 -6.32 26.85
C ARG A 299 11.17 -7.59 26.64
N ALA A 300 10.58 -8.77 26.80
CA ALA A 300 11.23 -10.04 26.53
C ALA A 300 11.56 -10.18 25.04
N ALA A 301 10.63 -9.80 24.17
CA ALA A 301 10.83 -9.83 22.72
C ALA A 301 12.04 -8.98 22.31
N HIS A 302 12.13 -7.73 22.78
CA HIS A 302 13.28 -6.84 22.49
C HIS A 302 14.62 -7.38 23.00
N ARG A 303 14.66 -8.06 24.15
CA ARG A 303 15.87 -8.77 24.62
C ARG A 303 16.24 -9.99 23.76
N LEU A 304 15.28 -10.55 23.02
CA LEU A 304 15.45 -11.76 22.22
C LEU A 304 15.67 -11.48 20.72
N VAL A 305 15.40 -10.26 20.24
CA VAL A 305 15.52 -9.86 18.82
C VAL A 305 16.86 -10.27 18.19
N GLU A 306 17.98 -10.13 18.91
CA GLU A 306 19.31 -10.48 18.38
C GLU A 306 19.49 -11.99 18.14
N ARG A 307 18.75 -12.85 18.86
CA ARG A 307 18.75 -14.30 18.63
C ARG A 307 17.86 -14.72 17.46
N TYR A 308 16.85 -13.92 17.13
CA TYR A 308 15.87 -14.19 16.08
C TYR A 308 15.76 -13.02 15.09
N PRO A 309 16.84 -12.73 14.33
CA PRO A 309 16.91 -11.53 13.50
C PRO A 309 16.19 -11.67 12.15
N ASP A 310 15.82 -12.89 11.73
CA ASP A 310 15.37 -13.16 10.37
C ASP A 310 13.89 -12.76 10.19
N VAL A 311 13.04 -13.06 11.18
CA VAL A 311 11.59 -12.77 11.15
C VAL A 311 11.09 -12.37 12.54
N GLN A 312 10.35 -11.26 12.64
CA GLN A 312 9.70 -10.83 13.88
C GLN A 312 8.24 -10.46 13.61
N LEU A 313 7.32 -11.25 14.14
CA LEU A 313 5.88 -11.13 13.91
C LEU A 313 5.16 -10.82 15.23
N TRP A 314 4.12 -9.99 15.14
CA TRP A 314 3.25 -9.65 16.24
C TRP A 314 1.79 -9.65 15.77
N ALA A 315 0.89 -10.16 16.62
CA ALA A 315 -0.55 -10.04 16.45
C ALA A 315 -1.22 -9.91 17.81
N ASP A 316 -2.15 -8.97 17.94
CA ASP A 316 -3.17 -8.99 18.99
C ASP A 316 -4.28 -9.95 18.57
N LEU A 317 -4.72 -10.80 19.49
CA LEU A 317 -5.70 -11.85 19.26
C LEU A 317 -7.10 -11.51 19.82
N HIS A 318 -7.27 -10.35 20.43
CA HIS A 318 -8.57 -9.80 20.87
C HIS A 318 -9.40 -10.75 21.74
N GLY A 319 -8.75 -11.60 22.52
CA GLY A 319 -9.41 -12.74 23.15
C GLY A 319 -10.32 -12.41 24.34
N PHE A 320 -10.26 -11.18 24.84
CA PHE A 320 -11.00 -10.73 26.02
C PHE A 320 -11.62 -9.34 25.87
N ASP A 321 -11.82 -8.90 24.63
CA ASP A 321 -12.41 -7.61 24.32
C ASP A 321 -13.94 -7.76 24.33
N ALA A 322 -14.62 -6.83 24.99
CA ALA A 322 -16.05 -6.96 25.28
C ALA A 322 -16.94 -6.83 24.03
N ASP A 323 -16.45 -6.15 23.01
CA ASP A 323 -17.19 -5.74 21.82
C ASP A 323 -16.66 -6.38 20.51
N GLU A 324 -15.58 -7.18 20.60
CA GLU A 324 -14.96 -7.84 19.45
C GLU A 324 -14.96 -9.37 19.58
N LEU A 325 -15.09 -10.06 18.44
CA LEU A 325 -14.86 -11.50 18.38
C LEU A 325 -13.34 -11.74 18.40
N PRO A 326 -12.85 -12.78 19.12
CA PRO A 326 -11.45 -13.17 19.07
C PRO A 326 -10.97 -13.33 17.63
N ALA A 327 -9.76 -12.85 17.34
CA ALA A 327 -9.17 -12.89 16.00
C ALA A 327 -9.23 -14.31 15.40
N ASP A 328 -9.76 -14.42 14.18
CA ASP A 328 -9.76 -15.69 13.44
C ASP A 328 -8.31 -16.08 13.10
N PRO A 329 -7.83 -17.26 13.54
CA PRO A 329 -6.48 -17.74 13.22
C PRO A 329 -6.19 -17.77 11.72
N SER A 330 -7.21 -18.01 10.90
CA SER A 330 -7.06 -18.02 9.44
C SER A 330 -6.70 -16.64 8.90
N ALA A 331 -7.33 -15.59 9.44
CA ALA A 331 -7.06 -14.19 9.08
C ALA A 331 -5.68 -13.74 9.57
N VAL A 332 -5.26 -14.17 10.77
CA VAL A 332 -3.92 -13.88 11.30
C VAL A 332 -2.83 -14.54 10.44
N LEU A 333 -3.02 -15.82 10.06
CA LEU A 333 -2.08 -16.51 9.17
C LEU A 333 -2.00 -15.86 7.80
N GLU A 334 -3.11 -15.39 7.24
CA GLU A 334 -3.10 -14.65 5.99
C GLU A 334 -2.23 -13.40 6.09
N SER A 335 -2.38 -12.62 7.17
CA SER A 335 -1.56 -11.44 7.43
C SER A 335 -0.07 -11.80 7.54
N PHE A 336 0.26 -12.84 8.32
CA PHE A 336 1.64 -13.31 8.48
C PHE A 336 2.24 -13.81 7.16
N LEU A 337 1.49 -14.56 6.35
CA LEU A 337 1.95 -15.05 5.05
C LEU A 337 2.22 -13.92 4.06
N ARG A 338 1.38 -12.89 4.05
CA ARG A 338 1.62 -11.66 3.25
C ARG A 338 2.88 -10.96 3.71
N LEU A 339 3.07 -10.81 5.02
CA LEU A 339 4.29 -10.25 5.59
C LEU A 339 5.53 -11.07 5.20
N LEU A 340 5.41 -12.40 5.12
CA LEU A 340 6.48 -13.30 4.65
C LEU A 340 6.65 -13.34 3.12
N GLY A 341 5.99 -12.43 2.39
CA GLY A 341 6.14 -12.26 0.94
C GLY A 341 5.34 -13.26 0.10
N VAL A 342 4.28 -13.88 0.64
CA VAL A 342 3.37 -14.72 -0.15
C VAL A 342 2.34 -13.83 -0.85
N PRO A 343 2.27 -13.84 -2.20
CA PRO A 343 1.23 -13.12 -2.94
C PRO A 343 -0.16 -13.58 -2.54
N GLY A 344 -1.12 -12.66 -2.40
CA GLY A 344 -2.47 -12.98 -1.89
C GLY A 344 -3.21 -14.08 -2.65
N GLY A 345 -3.03 -14.17 -3.97
CA GLY A 345 -3.63 -15.24 -4.79
C GLY A 345 -3.00 -16.62 -4.60
N GLN A 346 -1.83 -16.71 -3.96
CA GLN A 346 -1.14 -17.96 -3.64
C GLN A 346 -1.39 -18.42 -2.20
N ILE A 347 -2.14 -17.65 -1.39
CA ILE A 347 -2.48 -18.04 -0.03
C ILE A 347 -3.67 -18.99 -0.08
N PRO A 348 -3.55 -20.23 0.44
CA PRO A 348 -4.64 -21.20 0.46
C PRO A 348 -5.87 -20.69 1.23
N GLU A 349 -7.04 -21.27 0.98
CA GLU A 349 -8.28 -20.89 1.68
C GLU A 349 -8.42 -21.58 3.04
N SER A 350 -7.97 -22.84 3.15
CA SER A 350 -8.13 -23.63 4.36
C SER A 350 -7.14 -23.19 5.45
N LEU A 351 -7.60 -23.19 6.70
CA LEU A 351 -6.76 -22.89 7.86
C LEU A 351 -5.56 -23.84 7.95
N GLU A 352 -5.78 -25.12 7.64
CA GLU A 352 -4.78 -26.18 7.70
C GLU A 352 -3.66 -25.96 6.68
N ASP A 353 -4.02 -25.62 5.43
CA ASP A 353 -3.06 -25.33 4.36
C ASP A 353 -2.32 -24.02 4.59
N ARG A 354 -3.01 -22.98 5.10
CA ARG A 354 -2.36 -21.71 5.53
C ARG A 354 -1.33 -21.97 6.62
N ALA A 355 -1.68 -22.78 7.62
CA ALA A 355 -0.77 -23.13 8.71
C ALA A 355 0.42 -23.97 8.20
N ALA A 356 0.19 -24.87 7.23
CA ALA A 356 1.26 -25.64 6.59
C ALA A 356 2.23 -24.75 5.81
N LEU A 357 1.70 -23.84 4.98
CA LEU A 357 2.50 -22.87 4.23
C LEU A 357 3.24 -21.91 5.15
N TYR A 358 2.63 -21.50 6.27
CA TYR A 358 3.28 -20.65 7.27
C TYR A 358 4.49 -21.34 7.88
N ARG A 359 4.34 -22.63 8.26
CA ARG A 359 5.47 -23.43 8.75
C ARG A 359 6.55 -23.59 7.69
N ASP A 360 6.17 -23.86 6.44
CA ASP A 360 7.11 -23.97 5.31
C ASP A 360 7.94 -22.69 5.13
N ARG A 361 7.29 -21.51 5.14
CA ARG A 361 7.96 -20.20 4.98
C ARG A 361 8.88 -19.80 6.14
N LEU A 362 8.74 -20.47 7.28
CA LEU A 362 9.60 -20.30 8.46
C LEU A 362 10.67 -21.39 8.59
N THR A 363 10.71 -22.37 7.67
CA THR A 363 11.80 -23.35 7.61
C THR A 363 13.14 -22.64 7.48
N ASP A 364 14.14 -23.07 8.25
CA ASP A 364 15.50 -22.51 8.32
C ASP A 364 15.61 -21.03 8.71
N LYS A 365 14.51 -20.39 9.12
CA LYS A 365 14.50 -19.00 9.62
C LYS A 365 14.50 -18.97 11.14
N ARG A 366 15.22 -18.01 11.72
CA ARG A 366 15.14 -17.69 13.15
C ARG A 366 14.06 -16.65 13.36
N ALA A 367 12.88 -17.12 13.77
CA ALA A 367 11.69 -16.29 13.92
C ALA A 367 11.30 -16.08 15.38
N LEU A 368 10.88 -14.87 15.71
CA LEU A 368 10.22 -14.52 16.98
C LEU A 368 8.77 -14.11 16.69
N VAL A 369 7.82 -14.78 17.34
CA VAL A 369 6.39 -14.54 17.17
C VAL A 369 5.80 -14.14 18.51
N LEU A 370 5.17 -12.96 18.60
CA LEU A 370 4.45 -12.48 19.78
C LEU A 370 2.94 -12.48 19.52
N LEU A 371 2.21 -13.35 20.22
CA LEU A 371 0.76 -13.47 20.16
C LEU A 371 0.17 -12.87 21.43
N ASP A 372 -0.36 -11.66 21.34
CA ASP A 372 -0.91 -10.93 22.49
C ASP A 372 -2.40 -11.22 22.68
N ASN A 373 -2.88 -11.20 23.93
CA ASN A 373 -4.30 -11.30 24.28
C ASN A 373 -5.06 -12.55 23.77
N ALA A 374 -4.43 -13.73 23.78
CA ALA A 374 -5.03 -14.98 23.27
C ALA A 374 -6.26 -15.43 24.08
N ALA A 375 -7.39 -15.75 23.41
CA ALA A 375 -8.63 -16.21 24.06
C ALA A 375 -8.56 -17.65 24.59
N GLY A 376 -7.80 -18.51 23.90
CA GLY A 376 -7.70 -19.94 24.16
C GLY A 376 -6.78 -20.68 23.19
N GLU A 377 -6.57 -21.97 23.41
CA GLU A 377 -5.58 -22.78 22.67
C GLU A 377 -5.92 -22.98 21.20
N ASP A 378 -7.20 -23.09 20.85
CA ASP A 378 -7.66 -23.26 19.46
C ASP A 378 -7.26 -22.08 18.56
N GLN A 379 -7.13 -20.90 19.16
CA GLN A 379 -6.73 -19.69 18.45
C GLN A 379 -5.22 -19.67 18.15
N VAL A 380 -4.43 -20.17 19.10
CA VAL A 380 -2.97 -20.11 19.05
C VAL A 380 -2.40 -21.27 18.24
N ARG A 381 -2.96 -22.48 18.38
CA ARG A 381 -2.40 -23.73 17.83
C ARG A 381 -2.07 -23.65 16.32
N PRO A 382 -2.92 -23.06 15.44
CA PRO A 382 -2.59 -22.91 14.02
C PRO A 382 -1.44 -21.95 13.74
N LEU A 383 -1.17 -21.01 14.65
CA LEU A 383 -0.16 -19.93 14.53
C LEU A 383 1.24 -20.37 14.98
N LEU A 384 1.40 -21.62 15.42
CA LEU A 384 2.67 -22.12 15.92
C LEU A 384 3.59 -22.56 14.78
N PRO A 385 4.86 -22.10 14.75
CA PRO A 385 5.86 -22.58 13.80
C PRO A 385 6.36 -23.98 14.18
N GLY A 386 6.89 -24.71 13.20
CA GLY A 386 7.37 -26.08 13.41
C GLY A 386 8.85 -26.20 13.84
N GLY A 387 9.68 -25.19 13.55
CA GLY A 387 11.14 -25.26 13.72
C GLY A 387 11.63 -24.90 15.13
N SER A 388 12.73 -25.54 15.56
CA SER A 388 13.42 -25.21 16.83
C SER A 388 14.24 -23.91 16.79
N SER A 389 14.41 -23.34 15.60
CA SER A 389 14.95 -21.99 15.38
C SER A 389 13.95 -20.89 15.71
N CYS A 390 12.71 -21.22 16.05
CA CYS A 390 11.64 -20.27 16.31
C CYS A 390 11.28 -20.19 17.80
N MET A 391 10.83 -19.01 18.21
CA MET A 391 10.29 -18.77 19.55
C MET A 391 8.94 -18.06 19.48
N VAL A 392 8.00 -18.53 20.29
CA VAL A 392 6.66 -17.96 20.43
C VAL A 392 6.46 -17.46 21.85
N LEU A 393 6.12 -16.18 21.98
CA LEU A 393 5.64 -15.57 23.22
C LEU A 393 4.13 -15.39 23.10
N ILE A 394 3.38 -15.86 24.08
CA ILE A 394 1.92 -15.75 24.12
C ILE A 394 1.55 -14.97 25.37
N THR A 395 0.59 -14.03 25.30
CA THR A 395 -0.05 -13.52 26.50
C THR A 395 -1.52 -13.95 26.55
N SER A 396 -2.03 -14.28 27.73
CA SER A 396 -3.44 -14.60 27.92
C SER A 396 -3.92 -14.27 29.33
N ARG A 397 -5.23 -14.07 29.49
CA ARG A 397 -5.88 -13.99 30.81
C ARG A 397 -6.32 -15.38 31.32
N ARG A 398 -6.27 -16.41 30.47
CA ARG A 398 -6.57 -17.81 30.81
C ARG A 398 -5.29 -18.65 30.80
N THR A 399 -5.34 -19.79 31.48
CA THR A 399 -4.27 -20.78 31.44
C THR A 399 -4.41 -21.66 30.21
N LEU A 400 -3.34 -21.81 29.44
CA LEU A 400 -3.31 -22.55 28.17
C LEU A 400 -2.83 -24.00 28.38
N LEU A 401 -3.61 -24.79 29.12
CA LEU A 401 -3.24 -26.14 29.58
C LEU A 401 -3.13 -27.19 28.48
N LEU A 402 -3.84 -27.01 27.35
CA LEU A 402 -3.93 -28.00 26.27
C LEU A 402 -2.87 -27.80 25.16
N LEU A 403 -1.92 -26.88 25.36
CA LEU A 403 -0.80 -26.67 24.46
C LEU A 403 0.45 -27.42 24.95
N ASP A 404 0.91 -28.37 24.13
CA ASP A 404 2.08 -29.19 24.46
C ASP A 404 3.38 -28.37 24.46
N GLY A 405 4.24 -28.59 25.46
CA GLY A 405 5.57 -27.99 25.52
C GLY A 405 5.61 -26.50 25.93
N VAL A 406 4.49 -25.93 26.38
CA VAL A 406 4.42 -24.52 26.82
C VAL A 406 5.09 -24.32 28.19
N LYS A 407 6.01 -23.36 28.24
CA LYS A 407 6.54 -22.82 29.51
C LYS A 407 5.62 -21.69 30.00
N SER A 408 4.76 -21.98 30.98
CA SER A 408 3.91 -20.94 31.58
C SER A 408 4.68 -20.09 32.60
N VAL A 409 4.52 -18.78 32.50
CA VAL A 409 4.99 -17.75 33.42
C VAL A 409 3.76 -17.00 33.90
N PHE A 410 3.28 -17.36 35.09
CA PHE A 410 2.17 -16.69 35.74
C PHE A 410 2.61 -15.35 36.34
N LEU A 411 1.93 -14.28 35.98
CA LEU A 411 2.08 -12.94 36.53
C LEU A 411 0.95 -12.65 37.52
N ASP A 412 1.33 -12.57 38.79
CA ASP A 412 0.49 -12.02 39.85
C ASP A 412 0.63 -10.48 39.90
N VAL A 413 -0.08 -9.78 40.80
CA VAL A 413 0.18 -8.36 41.10
C VAL A 413 1.63 -8.12 41.55
N PHE A 414 2.12 -6.87 41.56
CA PHE A 414 3.48 -6.61 42.03
C PHE A 414 3.66 -7.04 43.48
N THR A 415 4.86 -7.52 43.80
CA THR A 415 5.26 -7.61 45.20
C THR A 415 5.32 -6.20 45.82
N PRO A 416 5.19 -6.06 47.15
CA PRO A 416 5.33 -4.77 47.82
C PRO A 416 6.62 -4.03 47.42
N GLY A 417 7.74 -4.76 47.34
CA GLY A 417 9.03 -4.20 46.92
C GLY A 417 9.03 -3.68 45.47
N GLU A 418 8.43 -4.41 44.53
CA GLU A 418 8.32 -3.96 43.13
C GLU A 418 7.41 -2.75 42.97
N ALA A 419 6.28 -2.71 43.70
CA ALA A 419 5.37 -1.58 43.70
C ALA A 419 6.06 -0.33 44.27
N LEU A 420 6.79 -0.45 45.37
CA LEU A 420 7.59 0.63 45.95
C LEU A 420 8.74 1.05 45.03
N ALA A 421 9.39 0.11 44.34
CA ALA A 421 10.43 0.42 43.37
C ALA A 421 9.89 1.24 42.19
N LEU A 422 8.73 0.86 41.64
CA LEU A 422 8.06 1.63 40.59
C LEU A 422 7.63 3.02 41.10
N LEU A 423 7.06 3.09 42.30
CA LEU A 423 6.67 4.34 42.94
C LEU A 423 7.89 5.26 43.16
N SER A 424 9.00 4.72 43.64
CA SER A 424 10.25 5.45 43.89
C SER A 424 10.88 5.97 42.61
N ARG A 425 10.93 5.13 41.56
CA ARG A 425 11.52 5.49 40.27
C ARG A 425 10.80 6.66 39.62
N ILE A 426 9.47 6.71 39.75
CA ILE A 426 8.63 7.73 39.12
C ILE A 426 8.47 8.97 40.03
N ALA A 427 8.09 8.80 41.30
CA ALA A 427 7.76 9.90 42.20
C ALA A 427 8.98 10.49 42.92
N GLY A 428 10.13 9.81 42.85
CA GLY A 428 11.40 10.17 43.48
C GLY A 428 11.71 9.32 44.72
N GLU A 429 12.92 8.76 44.78
CA GLU A 429 13.37 7.89 45.88
C GLU A 429 13.35 8.59 47.24
N ASP A 430 13.71 9.87 47.29
CA ASP A 430 13.80 10.63 48.54
C ASP A 430 12.43 10.77 49.23
N ARG A 431 11.35 10.89 48.45
CA ARG A 431 9.99 11.02 48.98
C ARG A 431 9.47 9.69 49.53
N VAL A 432 9.71 8.60 48.80
CA VAL A 432 9.34 7.25 49.25
C VAL A 432 10.14 6.84 50.48
N ARG A 433 11.42 7.23 50.57
CA ARG A 433 12.26 6.99 51.75
C ARG A 433 11.83 7.83 52.96
N ALA A 434 11.40 9.06 52.74
CA ALA A 434 10.99 9.97 53.81
C ALA A 434 9.71 9.53 54.52
N ASP A 435 8.79 8.85 53.84
CA ASP A 435 7.54 8.34 54.43
C ASP A 435 7.17 6.98 53.82
N HIS A 436 7.93 5.96 54.22
CA HIS A 436 7.82 4.60 53.69
C HIS A 436 6.45 3.97 53.95
N GLU A 437 5.89 4.18 55.14
CA GLU A 437 4.56 3.66 55.52
C GLU A 437 3.46 4.20 54.59
N ALA A 438 3.49 5.50 54.27
CA ALA A 438 2.52 6.08 53.34
C ALA A 438 2.72 5.56 51.90
N ALA A 439 3.96 5.29 51.48
CA ALA A 439 4.26 4.68 50.19
C ALA A 439 3.73 3.24 50.08
N GLU A 440 3.91 2.44 51.14
CA GLU A 440 3.34 1.09 51.24
C GLU A 440 1.81 1.14 51.17
N ARG A 441 1.21 2.07 51.91
CA ARG A 441 -0.25 2.25 51.90
C ARG A 441 -0.79 2.65 50.52
N ILE A 442 -0.08 3.49 49.76
CA ILE A 442 -0.45 3.81 48.37
C ILE A 442 -0.40 2.55 47.50
N ALA A 443 0.67 1.74 47.63
CA ALA A 443 0.81 0.50 46.86
C ALA A 443 -0.33 -0.49 47.17
N GLU A 444 -0.69 -0.64 48.45
CA GLU A 444 -1.85 -1.42 48.89
C GLU A 444 -3.14 -0.90 48.25
N LEU A 445 -3.43 0.41 48.37
CA LEU A 445 -4.65 1.02 47.81
C LEU A 445 -4.75 0.87 46.29
N CYS A 446 -3.62 0.80 45.59
CA CYS A 446 -3.55 0.48 44.16
C CYS A 446 -3.78 -1.01 43.84
N GLY A 447 -4.00 -1.86 44.86
CA GLY A 447 -4.07 -3.31 44.73
C GLY A 447 -2.77 -3.93 44.23
N HIS A 448 -1.63 -3.25 44.42
CA HIS A 448 -0.34 -3.58 43.82
C HIS A 448 -0.36 -3.79 42.29
N LEU A 449 -1.36 -3.26 41.59
CA LEU A 449 -1.44 -3.35 40.13
C LEU A 449 -0.48 -2.35 39.49
N PRO A 450 0.42 -2.79 38.57
CA PRO A 450 1.43 -1.91 37.97
C PRO A 450 0.87 -0.65 37.33
N ILE A 451 -0.27 -0.75 36.65
CA ILE A 451 -0.94 0.40 36.01
C ILE A 451 -1.45 1.42 37.04
N ALA A 452 -2.03 0.95 38.15
CA ALA A 452 -2.56 1.81 39.22
C ALA A 452 -1.42 2.48 40.00
N VAL A 453 -0.37 1.72 40.34
CA VAL A 453 0.83 2.24 41.00
C VAL A 453 1.52 3.29 40.12
N ALA A 454 1.66 3.03 38.81
CA ALA A 454 2.25 4.00 37.88
C ALA A 454 1.47 5.33 37.85
N LEU A 455 0.14 5.26 37.77
CA LEU A 455 -0.73 6.46 37.77
C LEU A 455 -0.61 7.24 39.09
N ALA A 456 -0.65 6.54 40.23
CA ALA A 456 -0.48 7.17 41.55
C ALA A 456 0.90 7.84 41.69
N ALA A 457 1.97 7.17 41.24
CA ALA A 457 3.32 7.68 41.27
C ALA A 457 3.52 8.91 40.38
N LYS A 458 3.01 8.87 39.16
CA LYS A 458 3.10 9.97 38.18
C LYS A 458 2.40 11.23 38.68
N ARG A 459 1.29 11.06 39.40
CA ARG A 459 0.61 12.16 40.09
C ARG A 459 1.45 12.83 41.16
N LEU A 460 2.12 12.04 41.98
CA LEU A 460 3.05 12.57 42.98
C LEU A 460 4.18 13.33 42.30
N ALA A 461 4.76 12.79 41.23
CA ALA A 461 5.83 13.43 40.47
C ALA A 461 5.43 14.80 39.92
N ARG A 462 4.23 14.91 39.33
CA ARG A 462 3.68 16.17 38.79
C ARG A 462 3.25 17.18 39.87
N ARG A 463 3.07 16.74 41.12
CA ARG A 463 2.64 17.60 42.25
C ARG A 463 3.65 17.54 43.41
N PRO A 464 4.74 18.31 43.34
CA PRO A 464 5.79 18.29 44.36
C PRO A 464 5.31 18.70 45.76
N GLN A 465 4.24 19.50 45.84
CA GLN A 465 3.66 19.97 47.11
C GLN A 465 2.79 18.93 47.81
N TRP A 466 2.38 17.85 47.13
CA TRP A 466 1.59 16.79 47.76
C TRP A 466 2.52 15.87 48.55
N THR A 467 2.15 15.52 49.78
CA THR A 467 2.83 14.44 50.51
C THR A 467 2.26 13.08 50.10
N LEU A 468 2.96 12.00 50.46
CA LEU A 468 2.43 10.65 50.26
C LEU A 468 1.10 10.46 51.04
N ARG A 469 1.01 11.01 52.26
CA ARG A 469 -0.20 10.96 53.09
C ARG A 469 -1.38 11.72 52.47
N ASP A 470 -1.13 12.86 51.82
CA ASP A 470 -2.18 13.57 51.08
C ASP A 470 -2.79 12.73 49.96
N LEU A 471 -1.98 11.87 49.32
CA LEU A 471 -2.47 10.96 48.29
C LEU A 471 -3.25 9.79 48.89
N VAL A 472 -2.77 9.20 49.99
CA VAL A 472 -3.49 8.13 50.74
C VAL A 472 -4.90 8.61 51.09
N ASP A 473 -5.00 9.78 51.74
CA ASP A 473 -6.26 10.41 52.14
C ASP A 473 -7.26 10.56 50.98
N ARG A 474 -6.76 10.91 49.79
CA ARG A 474 -7.60 11.11 48.60
C ARG A 474 -8.05 9.79 47.99
N LEU A 475 -7.18 8.78 47.96
CA LEU A 475 -7.52 7.45 47.46
C LEU A 475 -8.54 6.76 48.37
N GLU A 476 -8.44 6.94 49.69
CA GLU A 476 -9.41 6.38 50.64
C GLU A 476 -10.78 7.04 50.54
N ARG A 477 -10.84 8.37 50.36
CA ARG A 477 -12.11 9.09 50.09
C ARG A 477 -12.77 8.70 48.76
N GLY A 478 -11.97 8.21 47.80
CA GLY A 478 -12.42 7.80 46.46
C GLY A 478 -13.02 6.40 46.36
N GLY A 479 -13.20 5.67 47.47
CA GLY A 479 -13.92 4.38 47.47
C GLY A 479 -13.07 3.11 47.61
N GLY A 480 -11.77 3.23 47.92
CA GLY A 480 -10.95 2.10 48.39
C GLY A 480 -10.44 1.11 47.32
N LEU A 481 -9.47 0.29 47.76
CA LEU A 481 -8.67 -0.75 47.09
C LEU A 481 -8.98 -1.07 45.61
N GLY A 482 -8.02 -0.81 44.72
CA GLY A 482 -8.01 -1.26 43.32
C GLY A 482 -7.75 -0.14 42.31
N THR A 483 -7.95 -0.42 41.03
CA THR A 483 -7.70 0.54 39.92
C THR A 483 -8.69 1.70 39.90
N ARG A 484 -9.93 1.48 40.32
CA ARG A 484 -11.04 2.44 40.19
C ARG A 484 -10.77 3.75 40.94
N GLY A 485 -10.35 3.70 42.21
CA GLY A 485 -10.07 4.90 43.00
C GLY A 485 -8.94 5.76 42.41
N VAL A 486 -7.92 5.13 41.82
CA VAL A 486 -6.83 5.83 41.13
C VAL A 486 -7.32 6.43 39.81
N PHE A 487 -8.17 5.73 39.07
CA PHE A 487 -8.77 6.23 37.82
C PHE A 487 -9.70 7.42 38.10
N ASP A 488 -10.57 7.34 39.10
CA ASP A 488 -11.46 8.44 39.51
C ASP A 488 -10.65 9.67 39.91
N LEU A 489 -9.63 9.49 40.73
CA LEU A 489 -8.74 10.58 41.12
C LEU A 489 -8.01 11.16 39.89
N SER A 490 -7.58 10.30 38.96
CA SER A 490 -6.95 10.63 37.67
C SER A 490 -7.82 11.51 36.80
N TYR A 491 -9.01 11.02 36.52
CA TYR A 491 -10.03 11.63 35.71
C TYR A 491 -10.58 12.94 36.31
N GLN A 492 -10.87 12.99 37.61
CA GLN A 492 -11.44 14.19 38.25
C GLN A 492 -10.50 15.41 38.26
N ALA A 493 -9.19 15.20 38.14
CA ALA A 493 -8.24 16.31 38.13
C ALA A 493 -7.98 16.89 36.72
N LEU A 494 -8.50 16.25 35.68
CA LEU A 494 -8.41 16.77 34.32
C LEU A 494 -9.34 17.98 34.16
N PRO A 495 -8.93 19.00 33.39
CA PRO A 495 -9.82 20.02 32.86
C PRO A 495 -11.00 19.42 32.08
N GLU A 496 -12.10 20.17 31.98
CA GLU A 496 -13.36 19.64 31.41
C GLU A 496 -13.23 19.17 29.95
N ASN A 497 -12.48 19.88 29.13
CA ASN A 497 -12.21 19.49 27.73
C ASN A 497 -11.47 18.15 27.62
N GLN A 498 -10.47 17.91 28.48
CA GLN A 498 -9.74 16.64 28.54
C GLN A 498 -10.61 15.51 29.08
N ARG A 499 -11.42 15.76 30.13
CA ARG A 499 -12.39 14.77 30.64
C ARG A 499 -13.37 14.36 29.56
N ARG A 500 -13.93 15.34 28.85
CA ARG A 500 -14.87 15.09 27.76
C ARG A 500 -14.24 14.25 26.67
N LEU A 501 -13.05 14.59 26.18
CA LEU A 501 -12.37 13.79 25.15
C LEU A 501 -12.11 12.36 25.66
N PHE A 502 -11.53 12.20 26.85
CA PHE A 502 -11.24 10.89 27.43
C PHE A 502 -12.49 9.99 27.50
N ARG A 503 -13.64 10.51 27.95
CA ARG A 503 -14.91 9.77 27.97
C ARG A 503 -15.36 9.38 26.57
N LEU A 504 -15.33 10.34 25.63
CA LEU A 504 -15.78 10.12 24.26
C LEU A 504 -14.92 9.09 23.52
N LEU A 505 -13.61 9.01 23.79
CA LEU A 505 -12.74 7.97 23.23
C LEU A 505 -13.22 6.54 23.57
N GLY A 506 -13.96 6.35 24.66
CA GLY A 506 -14.63 5.08 24.95
C GLY A 506 -15.72 4.68 23.95
N LEU A 507 -16.22 5.62 23.14
CA LEU A 507 -17.18 5.38 22.06
C LEU A 507 -16.50 5.18 20.69
N HIS A 508 -15.17 5.30 20.58
CA HIS A 508 -14.48 5.07 19.31
C HIS A 508 -14.53 3.58 18.96
N PRO A 509 -14.93 3.19 17.74
CA PRO A 509 -15.14 1.79 17.38
C PRO A 509 -13.84 0.99 17.31
N GLY A 510 -12.72 1.63 16.98
CA GLY A 510 -11.40 1.01 16.87
C GLY A 510 -10.56 1.03 18.15
N GLU A 511 -9.47 0.24 18.13
CA GLU A 511 -8.54 0.06 19.24
C GLU A 511 -7.61 1.25 19.47
N ASP A 512 -7.26 1.93 18.39
CA ASP A 512 -6.50 3.17 18.41
C ASP A 512 -7.24 4.31 17.71
N VAL A 513 -6.76 5.51 17.95
CA VAL A 513 -7.28 6.74 17.38
C VAL A 513 -6.15 7.59 16.82
N THR A 514 -6.49 8.35 15.78
CA THR A 514 -5.66 9.46 15.29
C THR A 514 -6.26 10.78 15.78
N ALA A 515 -5.52 11.87 15.60
CA ALA A 515 -6.05 13.20 15.87
C ALA A 515 -7.31 13.50 15.03
N ASP A 516 -7.37 13.05 13.79
CA ASP A 516 -8.51 13.27 12.89
C ASP A 516 -9.76 12.48 13.33
N SER A 517 -9.61 11.19 13.68
CA SER A 517 -10.75 10.39 14.13
C SER A 517 -11.27 10.83 15.51
N ALA A 518 -10.36 11.23 16.40
CA ALA A 518 -10.72 11.83 17.70
C ALA A 518 -11.40 13.20 17.54
N ALA A 519 -10.96 14.02 16.59
CA ALA A 519 -11.58 15.30 16.26
C ALA A 519 -13.02 15.12 15.78
N ALA A 520 -13.26 14.19 14.85
CA ALA A 520 -14.60 13.86 14.39
C ALA A 520 -15.50 13.41 15.57
N LEU A 521 -15.01 12.50 16.40
CA LEU A 521 -15.72 11.98 17.56
C LEU A 521 -16.11 13.07 18.56
N ALA A 522 -15.19 13.98 18.86
CA ALA A 522 -15.39 15.05 19.83
C ALA A 522 -16.09 16.29 19.27
N GLY A 523 -16.17 16.44 17.94
CA GLY A 523 -16.60 17.66 17.26
C GLY A 523 -15.61 18.81 17.46
N LEU A 524 -14.32 18.52 17.27
CA LEU A 524 -13.19 19.46 17.39
C LEU A 524 -12.45 19.57 16.05
N THR A 525 -11.47 20.47 15.97
CA THR A 525 -10.47 20.43 14.90
C THR A 525 -9.40 19.37 15.17
N ALA A 526 -8.73 18.88 14.12
CA ALA A 526 -7.63 17.92 14.25
C ALA A 526 -6.48 18.45 15.13
N TYR A 527 -6.20 19.75 15.05
CA TYR A 527 -5.20 20.41 15.89
C TYR A 527 -5.57 20.38 17.38
N GLU A 528 -6.80 20.79 17.72
CA GLU A 528 -7.28 20.76 19.11
C GLU A 528 -7.36 19.35 19.69
N ALA A 529 -7.80 18.37 18.89
CA ALA A 529 -7.83 16.98 19.29
C ALA A 529 -6.41 16.43 19.50
N GLY A 530 -5.46 16.77 18.63
CA GLY A 530 -4.05 16.43 18.77
C GLY A 530 -3.45 16.94 20.08
N ASP A 531 -3.62 18.23 20.39
CA ASP A 531 -3.15 18.82 21.65
C ASP A 531 -3.77 18.13 22.87
N LEU A 532 -5.07 17.82 22.83
CA LEU A 532 -5.73 17.11 23.93
C LEU A 532 -5.25 15.66 24.08
N LEU A 533 -5.01 14.94 22.98
CA LEU A 533 -4.48 13.58 23.01
C LEU A 533 -3.06 13.56 23.60
N GLU A 534 -2.20 14.50 23.24
CA GLU A 534 -0.87 14.64 23.82
C GLU A 534 -0.95 14.94 25.33
N THR A 535 -1.85 15.84 25.75
CA THR A 535 -2.02 16.08 27.20
C THR A 535 -2.57 14.87 27.96
N LEU A 536 -3.44 14.06 27.36
CA LEU A 536 -3.94 12.82 27.95
C LEU A 536 -2.86 11.71 27.98
N LEU A 537 -1.98 11.68 26.98
CA LEU A 537 -0.79 10.82 26.95
C LEU A 537 0.20 11.21 28.06
N ASP A 538 0.41 12.52 28.24
CA ASP A 538 1.19 13.11 29.33
C ASP A 538 0.62 12.75 30.70
N GLU A 539 -0.71 12.79 30.86
CA GLU A 539 -1.40 12.33 32.08
C GLU A 539 -1.49 10.80 32.18
N HIS A 540 -0.91 10.07 31.21
CA HIS A 540 -0.80 8.60 31.16
C HIS A 540 -2.14 7.87 31.16
N LEU A 541 -3.17 8.53 30.63
CA LEU A 541 -4.47 7.94 30.38
C LEU A 541 -4.56 7.34 28.97
N LEU A 542 -3.58 7.63 28.11
CA LEU A 542 -3.40 7.02 26.80
C LEU A 542 -2.02 6.36 26.68
N GLN A 543 -1.89 5.50 25.69
CA GLN A 543 -0.62 4.93 25.24
C GLN A 543 -0.39 5.31 23.78
N GLN A 544 0.88 5.40 23.37
CA GLN A 544 1.26 5.61 21.98
C GLN A 544 2.24 4.50 21.57
N HIS A 545 1.78 3.60 20.72
CA HIS A 545 2.60 2.50 20.18
C HIS A 545 3.31 2.91 18.89
N THR A 546 2.68 3.79 18.12
CA THR A 546 3.20 4.37 16.88
C THR A 546 2.99 5.87 16.95
N PRO A 547 3.96 6.71 16.52
CA PRO A 547 3.79 8.16 16.54
C PRO A 547 2.48 8.60 15.86
N GLY A 548 1.69 9.40 16.58
CA GLY A 548 0.40 9.91 16.10
C GLY A 548 -0.79 8.95 16.25
N ARG A 549 -0.60 7.77 16.85
CA ARG A 549 -1.68 6.81 17.15
C ARG A 549 -1.77 6.50 18.63
N TYR A 550 -2.95 6.72 19.19
CA TYR A 550 -3.20 6.66 20.62
C TYR A 550 -4.19 5.56 20.95
N SER A 551 -3.94 4.78 22.00
CA SER A 551 -4.84 3.74 22.47
C SER A 551 -5.18 3.92 23.95
N LEU A 552 -6.39 3.51 24.32
CA LEU A 552 -6.78 3.31 25.71
C LEU A 552 -6.41 1.88 26.11
N HIS A 553 -5.73 1.71 27.24
CA HIS A 553 -5.58 0.39 27.86
C HIS A 553 -6.96 -0.16 28.23
N ASP A 554 -7.20 -1.47 28.14
CA ASP A 554 -8.52 -2.12 28.31
C ASP A 554 -9.29 -1.63 29.55
N LEU A 555 -8.61 -1.59 30.70
CA LEU A 555 -9.19 -1.10 31.96
C LEU A 555 -9.58 0.39 31.91
N LEU A 556 -8.81 1.23 31.23
CA LEU A 556 -9.12 2.65 31.02
C LEU A 556 -10.20 2.82 29.94
N ARG A 557 -10.26 1.96 28.93
CA ARG A 557 -11.35 1.92 27.94
C ARG A 557 -12.67 1.57 28.63
N ALA A 558 -12.71 0.51 29.42
CA ALA A 558 -13.89 0.13 30.21
C ALA A 558 -14.32 1.26 31.17
N TYR A 559 -13.35 1.92 31.82
CA TYR A 559 -13.63 3.08 32.66
C TYR A 559 -14.16 4.28 31.86
N ALA A 560 -13.59 4.60 30.70
CA ALA A 560 -14.07 5.66 29.82
C ALA A 560 -15.51 5.40 29.34
N VAL A 561 -15.83 4.13 29.00
CA VAL A 561 -17.19 3.69 28.67
C VAL A 561 -18.12 3.90 29.87
N GLU A 562 -17.75 3.49 31.08
CA GLU A 562 -18.56 3.74 32.28
C GLU A 562 -18.82 5.25 32.48
N GLN A 563 -17.78 6.08 32.33
CA GLN A 563 -17.88 7.52 32.51
C GLN A 563 -18.76 8.18 31.45
N VAL A 564 -18.66 7.79 30.17
CA VAL A 564 -19.51 8.36 29.12
C VAL A 564 -20.96 7.90 29.28
N MET A 565 -21.20 6.69 29.77
CA MET A 565 -22.55 6.23 30.06
C MET A 565 -23.19 6.97 31.24
N ALA A 566 -22.40 7.40 32.22
CA ALA A 566 -22.88 8.11 33.40
C ALA A 566 -23.05 9.63 33.17
N ALA A 567 -22.14 10.26 32.43
CA ALA A 567 -22.08 11.71 32.29
C ALA A 567 -22.81 12.26 31.06
N ASP A 568 -22.84 11.52 29.96
CA ASP A 568 -23.32 12.01 28.67
C ASP A 568 -24.68 11.40 28.29
N PRO A 569 -25.70 12.21 27.95
CA PRO A 569 -27.05 11.70 27.67
C PRO A 569 -27.09 10.91 26.35
N PRO A 570 -28.06 9.99 26.16
CA PRO A 570 -28.14 9.15 24.95
C PRO A 570 -28.02 9.89 23.61
N PRO A 571 -28.66 11.06 23.39
CA PRO A 571 -28.53 11.79 22.12
C PRO A 571 -27.11 12.33 21.88
N ALA A 572 -26.38 12.73 22.91
CA ALA A 572 -25.01 13.24 22.77
C ALA A 572 -24.04 12.11 22.38
N ARG A 573 -24.21 10.92 22.98
CA ARG A 573 -23.43 9.72 22.65
C ARG A 573 -23.68 9.28 21.20
N ALA A 574 -24.94 9.24 20.79
CA ALA A 574 -25.33 8.90 19.42
C ALA A 574 -24.75 9.89 18.39
N LEU A 575 -24.75 11.20 18.71
CA LEU A 575 -24.14 12.21 17.84
C LEU A 575 -22.62 12.04 17.71
N ALA A 576 -21.91 11.79 18.82
CA ALA A 576 -20.47 11.56 18.79
C ALA A 576 -20.10 10.34 17.93
N ARG A 577 -20.81 9.22 18.15
CA ARG A 577 -20.62 7.98 17.37
C ARG A 577 -20.92 8.21 15.89
N ARG A 578 -22.03 8.90 15.57
CA ARG A 578 -22.36 9.24 14.19
C ARG A 578 -21.27 10.06 13.50
N ARG A 579 -20.69 11.06 14.15
CA ARG A 579 -19.65 11.90 13.54
C ARG A 579 -18.39 11.12 13.19
N VAL A 580 -17.92 10.22 14.06
CA VAL A 580 -16.73 9.41 13.74
C VAL A 580 -17.03 8.39 12.64
N LEU A 581 -18.23 7.81 12.61
CA LEU A 581 -18.65 6.90 11.54
C LEU A 581 -18.83 7.62 10.21
N ASP A 582 -19.44 8.80 10.20
CA ASP A 582 -19.53 9.67 9.02
C ASP A 582 -18.11 10.04 8.53
N TRP A 583 -17.17 10.33 9.43
CA TRP A 583 -15.77 10.56 9.06
C TRP A 583 -15.12 9.36 8.36
N TYR A 584 -15.33 8.14 8.87
CA TYR A 584 -14.85 6.92 8.22
C TYR A 584 -15.50 6.69 6.85
N VAL A 585 -16.82 6.89 6.73
CA VAL A 585 -17.56 6.77 5.45
C VAL A 585 -16.98 7.73 4.41
N HIS A 586 -16.85 9.00 4.76
CA HIS A 586 -16.42 10.03 3.82
C HIS A 586 -14.93 9.98 3.47
N THR A 587 -14.09 9.64 4.44
CA THR A 587 -12.66 9.42 4.17
C THR A 587 -12.47 8.18 3.28
N SER A 588 -13.21 7.10 3.54
CA SER A 588 -13.20 5.90 2.68
C SER A 588 -13.78 6.18 1.29
N TRP A 589 -14.74 7.10 1.17
CA TRP A 589 -15.25 7.55 -0.12
C TRP A 589 -14.19 8.29 -0.93
N HIS A 590 -13.45 9.22 -0.31
CA HIS A 590 -12.31 9.88 -0.96
C HIS A 590 -11.21 8.89 -1.36
N SER A 591 -10.98 7.86 -0.56
CA SER A 591 -10.10 6.74 -0.93
C SER A 591 -10.64 6.02 -2.17
N ALA A 592 -11.91 5.60 -2.17
CA ALA A 592 -12.54 4.89 -3.28
C ALA A 592 -12.46 5.67 -4.61
N LEU A 593 -12.63 7.01 -4.57
CA LEU A 593 -12.48 7.87 -5.75
C LEU A 593 -11.05 7.90 -6.30
N GLN A 594 -10.02 7.78 -5.45
CA GLN A 594 -8.63 7.66 -5.90
C GLN A 594 -8.31 6.26 -6.43
N LEU A 595 -8.91 5.22 -5.84
CA LEU A 595 -8.72 3.84 -6.30
C LEU A 595 -9.41 3.58 -7.65
N ASN A 596 -10.57 4.18 -7.85
CA ASN A 596 -11.39 4.00 -9.05
C ASN A 596 -12.15 5.29 -9.42
N PRO A 597 -11.49 6.23 -10.14
CA PRO A 597 -12.09 7.53 -10.49
C PRO A 597 -13.34 7.46 -11.36
N GLN A 598 -13.55 6.34 -12.07
CA GLN A 598 -14.71 6.13 -12.95
C GLN A 598 -15.94 5.64 -12.17
N ARG A 599 -15.77 5.22 -10.91
CA ARG A 599 -16.84 4.67 -10.08
C ARG A 599 -17.79 5.79 -9.65
N LYS A 600 -19.06 5.66 -10.02
CA LYS A 600 -20.14 6.52 -9.52
C LYS A 600 -20.62 6.01 -8.16
N LEU A 601 -20.00 6.49 -7.09
CA LEU A 601 -20.44 6.24 -5.72
C LEU A 601 -21.20 7.48 -5.20
N GLU A 602 -22.46 7.28 -4.86
CA GLU A 602 -23.30 8.34 -4.27
C GLU A 602 -23.33 8.13 -2.76
N ILE A 603 -22.70 9.07 -2.03
CA ILE A 603 -22.73 9.16 -0.58
C ILE A 603 -23.40 10.50 -0.23
N GLY A 604 -24.30 10.50 0.75
CA GLY A 604 -24.96 11.73 1.24
C GLY A 604 -23.94 12.75 1.78
N PRO A 605 -24.32 14.02 2.03
CA PRO A 605 -23.37 15.01 2.55
C PRO A 605 -22.91 14.67 3.97
N ALA A 606 -21.64 14.96 4.26
CA ALA A 606 -21.08 14.83 5.61
C ALA A 606 -21.73 15.84 6.58
N ASP A 607 -21.75 15.51 7.87
CA ASP A 607 -22.00 16.51 8.93
C ASP A 607 -20.97 17.65 8.77
N PRO A 608 -21.38 18.93 8.77
CA PRO A 608 -20.46 20.07 8.63
C PRO A 608 -19.34 20.14 9.69
N ALA A 609 -19.53 19.49 10.84
CA ALA A 609 -18.52 19.37 11.90
C ALA A 609 -17.48 18.26 11.63
N VAL A 610 -17.66 17.47 10.57
CA VAL A 610 -16.74 16.41 10.16
C VAL A 610 -15.87 16.93 9.02
N HIS A 611 -14.56 16.72 9.16
CA HIS A 611 -13.56 17.07 8.15
C HIS A 611 -12.90 15.79 7.62
N PRO A 612 -13.46 15.17 6.56
CA PRO A 612 -12.90 13.96 5.97
C PRO A 612 -11.51 14.21 5.38
N ARG A 613 -10.66 13.18 5.43
CA ARG A 613 -9.34 13.26 4.80
C ARG A 613 -9.45 13.04 3.29
N THR A 614 -8.66 13.82 2.55
CA THR A 614 -8.44 13.62 1.11
C THR A 614 -7.05 13.03 0.87
N PHE A 615 -6.86 12.43 -0.30
CA PHE A 615 -5.62 11.76 -0.68
C PHE A 615 -5.08 12.37 -1.98
N PRO A 616 -3.77 12.63 -2.06
CA PRO A 616 -3.15 13.20 -3.27
C PRO A 616 -3.09 12.20 -4.43
N ASP A 617 -2.96 10.92 -4.12
CA ASP A 617 -2.79 9.84 -5.09
C ASP A 617 -3.32 8.50 -4.56
N ARG A 618 -3.29 7.49 -5.44
CA ARG A 618 -3.75 6.12 -5.18
C ARG A 618 -2.95 5.43 -4.08
N ASP A 619 -1.64 5.66 -4.01
CA ASP A 619 -0.76 4.95 -3.07
C ASP A 619 -0.98 5.45 -1.64
N ALA A 620 -1.17 6.76 -1.46
CA ALA A 620 -1.53 7.35 -0.18
C ALA A 620 -2.90 6.87 0.32
N ALA A 621 -3.88 6.72 -0.58
CA ALA A 621 -5.20 6.18 -0.25
C ALA A 621 -5.14 4.71 0.20
N LEU A 622 -4.37 3.89 -0.54
CA LEU A 622 -4.16 2.49 -0.20
C LEU A 622 -3.44 2.33 1.14
N LEU A 623 -2.36 3.08 1.37
CA LEU A 623 -1.59 3.03 2.62
C LEU A 623 -2.47 3.40 3.82
N TRP A 624 -3.35 4.39 3.67
CA TRP A 624 -4.29 4.75 4.72
C TRP A 624 -5.29 3.62 5.00
N CYS A 625 -5.90 3.02 3.96
CA CYS A 625 -6.79 1.88 4.15
C CYS A 625 -6.09 0.68 4.80
N ASP A 626 -4.84 0.40 4.39
CA ASP A 626 -4.02 -0.66 4.98
C ASP A 626 -3.77 -0.39 6.48
N THR A 627 -3.50 0.86 6.84
CA THR A 627 -3.22 1.29 8.23
C THR A 627 -4.49 1.32 9.09
N GLU A 628 -5.63 1.75 8.55
CA GLU A 628 -6.91 1.84 9.26
C GLU A 628 -7.75 0.56 9.17
N ARG A 629 -7.27 -0.51 8.54
CA ARG A 629 -8.08 -1.70 8.21
C ARG A 629 -8.88 -2.23 9.39
N ALA A 630 -8.24 -2.40 10.56
CA ALA A 630 -8.91 -2.87 11.77
C ALA A 630 -10.02 -1.89 12.23
N ASN A 631 -9.72 -0.60 12.28
CA ASN A 631 -10.67 0.45 12.64
C ASN A 631 -11.85 0.54 11.65
N LEU A 632 -11.61 0.32 10.35
CA LEU A 632 -12.63 0.32 9.30
C LEU A 632 -13.59 -0.87 9.44
N VAL A 633 -13.07 -2.07 9.72
CA VAL A 633 -13.88 -3.26 9.99
C VAL A 633 -14.71 -3.06 11.26
N ALA A 634 -14.09 -2.57 12.34
CA ALA A 634 -14.77 -2.28 13.60
C ALA A 634 -15.88 -1.22 13.42
N ALA A 635 -15.63 -0.16 12.64
CA ALA A 635 -16.61 0.88 12.35
C ALA A 635 -17.87 0.35 11.63
N ILE A 636 -17.73 -0.59 10.69
CA ILE A 636 -18.89 -1.20 10.00
C ILE A 636 -19.76 -1.98 11.00
N ARG A 637 -19.12 -2.75 11.89
CA ARG A 637 -19.80 -3.55 12.93
C ARG A 637 -20.47 -2.67 13.98
N ASP A 638 -19.75 -1.66 14.46
CA ASP A 638 -20.24 -0.72 15.45
C ASP A 638 -21.47 0.05 14.95
N ALA A 639 -21.44 0.49 13.68
CA ALA A 639 -22.57 1.13 13.03
C ALA A 639 -23.81 0.22 12.96
N ALA A 640 -23.61 -1.06 12.64
CA ALA A 640 -24.70 -2.03 12.58
C ALA A 640 -25.32 -2.33 13.97
N GLN A 641 -24.49 -2.39 15.02
CA GLN A 641 -24.92 -2.65 16.39
C GLN A 641 -25.68 -1.48 17.04
N HIS A 642 -25.37 -0.24 16.64
CA HIS A 642 -25.90 0.97 17.27
C HIS A 642 -26.95 1.70 16.41
N GLU A 643 -27.70 0.96 15.59
CA GLU A 643 -28.83 1.50 14.80
C GLU A 643 -28.42 2.60 13.80
N LEU A 644 -27.20 2.52 13.25
CA LEU A 644 -26.70 3.38 12.17
C LEU A 644 -26.48 2.56 10.88
N PRO A 645 -27.53 1.96 10.31
CA PRO A 645 -27.41 1.03 9.20
C PRO A 645 -26.87 1.71 7.94
N GLU A 646 -27.22 2.98 7.69
CA GLU A 646 -26.73 3.76 6.55
C GLU A 646 -25.21 3.88 6.54
N GLN A 647 -24.61 4.21 7.70
CA GLN A 647 -23.16 4.29 7.86
C GLN A 647 -22.51 2.91 7.66
N SER A 648 -23.13 1.84 8.17
CA SER A 648 -22.63 0.48 8.03
C SER A 648 -22.49 0.06 6.56
N TRP A 649 -23.57 0.14 5.78
CA TRP A 649 -23.51 -0.27 4.37
C TRP A 649 -22.81 0.75 3.47
N SER A 650 -22.83 2.05 3.78
CA SER A 650 -22.08 3.06 3.02
C SER A 650 -20.57 2.85 3.14
N LEU A 651 -20.10 2.59 4.36
CA LEU A 651 -18.68 2.32 4.60
C LEU A 651 -18.24 1.03 3.91
N ALA A 652 -19.02 -0.06 4.02
CA ALA A 652 -18.75 -1.30 3.29
C ALA A 652 -18.66 -1.07 1.78
N GLN A 653 -19.57 -0.26 1.22
CA GLN A 653 -19.59 0.07 -0.21
C GLN A 653 -18.34 0.81 -0.68
N CYS A 654 -17.82 1.74 0.14
CA CYS A 654 -16.57 2.47 -0.12
C CYS A 654 -15.35 1.53 -0.14
N LEU A 655 -15.31 0.53 0.74
CA LEU A 655 -14.14 -0.35 0.91
C LEU A 655 -14.03 -1.48 -0.12
N TRP A 656 -15.04 -1.64 -0.99
CA TRP A 656 -15.05 -2.66 -2.03
C TRP A 656 -13.78 -2.69 -2.89
N ASP A 657 -13.38 -1.54 -3.48
CA ASP A 657 -12.20 -1.47 -4.36
C ASP A 657 -10.92 -1.83 -3.58
N PHE A 658 -10.81 -1.36 -2.34
CA PHE A 658 -9.68 -1.65 -1.45
C PHE A 658 -9.57 -3.16 -1.17
N PHE A 659 -10.65 -3.79 -0.71
CA PHE A 659 -10.64 -5.22 -0.41
C PHE A 659 -10.40 -6.07 -1.65
N ASN A 660 -10.92 -5.66 -2.82
CA ASN A 660 -10.65 -6.35 -4.08
C ASN A 660 -9.19 -6.22 -4.53
N LEU A 661 -8.60 -5.03 -4.43
CA LEU A 661 -7.21 -4.79 -4.82
C LEU A 661 -6.23 -5.51 -3.89
N ARG A 662 -6.46 -5.47 -2.57
CA ARG A 662 -5.62 -6.11 -1.56
C ARG A 662 -5.92 -7.58 -1.35
N LYS A 663 -7.04 -8.07 -1.89
CA LYS A 663 -7.48 -9.46 -1.78
C LYS A 663 -7.79 -9.86 -0.34
N HIS A 664 -8.29 -8.92 0.48
CA HIS A 664 -8.70 -9.16 1.87
C HIS A 664 -10.10 -9.81 1.91
N TRP A 665 -10.20 -11.04 1.40
CA TRP A 665 -11.48 -11.69 1.15
C TRP A 665 -12.29 -11.97 2.42
N ALA A 666 -11.62 -12.33 3.52
CA ALA A 666 -12.26 -12.60 4.80
C ALA A 666 -12.97 -11.35 5.35
N ASP A 667 -12.24 -10.23 5.46
CA ASP A 667 -12.79 -8.94 5.91
C ASP A 667 -13.92 -8.47 4.98
N TRP A 668 -13.76 -8.66 3.66
CA TRP A 668 -14.79 -8.33 2.69
C TRP A 668 -16.09 -9.10 2.99
N ILE A 669 -16.02 -10.44 3.02
CA ILE A 669 -17.20 -11.29 3.23
C ILE A 669 -17.89 -10.97 4.56
N ASP A 670 -17.11 -10.83 5.65
CA ASP A 670 -17.65 -10.52 6.97
C ASP A 670 -18.34 -9.16 7.01
N THR A 671 -17.62 -8.09 6.63
CA THR A 671 -18.15 -6.72 6.71
C THR A 671 -19.37 -6.51 5.81
N HIS A 672 -19.39 -7.14 4.63
CA HIS A 672 -20.53 -7.03 3.72
C HIS A 672 -21.72 -7.89 4.17
N GLY A 673 -21.47 -8.99 4.87
CA GLY A 673 -22.52 -9.75 5.57
C GLY A 673 -23.19 -8.94 6.68
N VAL A 674 -22.39 -8.23 7.49
CA VAL A 674 -22.87 -7.33 8.54
C VAL A 674 -23.68 -6.17 7.93
N ALA A 675 -23.14 -5.50 6.92
CA ALA A 675 -23.81 -4.41 6.21
C ALA A 675 -25.10 -4.88 5.52
N LEU A 676 -25.13 -6.10 4.97
CA LEU A 676 -26.34 -6.70 4.38
C LEU A 676 -27.42 -6.92 5.43
N ALA A 677 -27.07 -7.42 6.62
CA ALA A 677 -28.00 -7.57 7.73
C ALA A 677 -28.56 -6.22 8.19
N ALA A 678 -27.72 -5.18 8.26
CA ALA A 678 -28.11 -3.82 8.61
C ALA A 678 -29.04 -3.19 7.56
N ALA A 679 -28.80 -3.41 6.27
CA ALA A 679 -29.70 -2.94 5.20
C ALA A 679 -31.08 -3.63 5.29
N ARG A 680 -31.10 -4.93 5.60
CA ARG A 680 -32.34 -5.72 5.78
C ARG A 680 -33.15 -5.26 6.98
N SER A 681 -32.52 -4.89 8.09
CA SER A 681 -33.23 -4.51 9.31
C SER A 681 -34.07 -3.24 9.16
N VAL A 682 -33.67 -2.33 8.26
CA VAL A 682 -34.43 -1.11 7.94
C VAL A 682 -35.26 -1.20 6.65
N GLY A 683 -35.21 -2.35 5.98
CA GLY A 683 -35.96 -2.57 4.73
C GLY A 683 -35.45 -1.75 3.54
N ASP A 684 -34.19 -1.30 3.55
CA ASP A 684 -33.59 -0.64 2.40
C ASP A 684 -33.22 -1.67 1.33
N ARG A 685 -34.16 -1.90 0.43
CA ARG A 685 -34.01 -2.86 -0.68
C ARG A 685 -32.88 -2.45 -1.64
N GLY A 686 -32.63 -1.15 -1.83
CA GLY A 686 -31.56 -0.68 -2.70
C GLY A 686 -30.19 -1.02 -2.13
N ALA A 687 -29.96 -0.72 -0.84
CA ALA A 687 -28.75 -1.09 -0.14
C ALA A 687 -28.56 -2.61 -0.05
N GLU A 688 -29.63 -3.35 0.24
CA GLU A 688 -29.59 -4.82 0.28
C GLU A 688 -29.10 -5.42 -1.04
N GLY A 689 -29.66 -4.97 -2.18
CA GLY A 689 -29.23 -5.44 -3.50
C GLY A 689 -27.77 -5.10 -3.80
N ARG A 690 -27.29 -3.91 -3.41
CA ARG A 690 -25.89 -3.48 -3.61
C ARG A 690 -24.91 -4.32 -2.77
N MET A 691 -25.26 -4.61 -1.51
CA MET A 691 -24.46 -5.48 -0.63
C MET A 691 -24.42 -6.92 -1.15
N LEU A 692 -25.53 -7.43 -1.68
CA LEU A 692 -25.56 -8.77 -2.29
C LEU A 692 -24.68 -8.87 -3.55
N ILE A 693 -24.67 -7.86 -4.44
CA ILE A 693 -23.76 -7.87 -5.60
C ILE A 693 -22.30 -7.95 -5.12
N THR A 694 -21.91 -7.08 -4.20
CA THR A 694 -20.52 -6.96 -3.75
C THR A 694 -20.08 -8.19 -2.93
N LEU A 695 -20.93 -8.73 -2.07
CA LEU A 695 -20.70 -10.00 -1.38
C LEU A 695 -20.59 -11.17 -2.38
N GLY A 696 -21.45 -11.21 -3.40
CA GLY A 696 -21.41 -12.20 -4.46
C GLY A 696 -20.07 -12.19 -5.22
N ILE A 697 -19.47 -11.01 -5.43
CA ILE A 697 -18.14 -10.90 -6.05
C ILE A 697 -17.09 -11.52 -5.13
N ALA A 698 -17.07 -11.15 -3.84
CA ALA A 698 -16.12 -11.72 -2.88
C ALA A 698 -16.20 -13.26 -2.82
N LEU A 699 -17.42 -13.80 -2.75
CA LEU A 699 -17.68 -15.24 -2.71
C LEU A 699 -17.21 -15.95 -3.98
N ARG A 700 -17.33 -15.31 -5.16
CA ARG A 700 -16.80 -15.86 -6.42
C ARG A 700 -15.29 -16.01 -6.36
N GLU A 701 -14.60 -15.00 -5.83
CA GLU A 701 -13.14 -14.95 -5.80
C GLU A 701 -12.54 -16.01 -4.87
N VAL A 702 -13.27 -16.40 -3.82
CA VAL A 702 -12.93 -17.54 -2.93
C VAL A 702 -13.62 -18.85 -3.35
N ARG A 703 -14.04 -18.97 -4.61
CA ARG A 703 -14.64 -20.18 -5.22
C ARG A 703 -15.87 -20.76 -4.51
N ARG A 704 -16.57 -19.96 -3.69
CA ARG A 704 -17.87 -20.28 -3.10
C ARG A 704 -18.99 -19.95 -4.11
N HIS A 705 -18.96 -20.64 -5.24
CA HIS A 705 -19.77 -20.31 -6.43
C HIS A 705 -21.27 -20.42 -6.19
N ASP A 706 -21.74 -21.40 -5.42
CA ASP A 706 -23.18 -21.57 -5.15
C ASP A 706 -23.75 -20.43 -4.31
N GLU A 707 -23.03 -20.00 -3.27
CA GLU A 707 -23.43 -18.86 -2.44
C GLU A 707 -23.36 -17.54 -3.23
N SER A 708 -22.37 -17.41 -4.13
CA SER A 708 -22.26 -16.28 -5.04
C SER A 708 -23.49 -16.18 -5.97
N VAL A 709 -23.92 -17.32 -6.54
CA VAL A 709 -25.14 -17.41 -7.36
C VAL A 709 -26.37 -16.99 -6.57
N GLU A 710 -26.52 -17.47 -5.34
CA GLU A 710 -27.64 -17.11 -4.48
C GLU A 710 -27.68 -15.59 -4.23
N CYS A 711 -26.52 -14.98 -3.92
CA CYS A 711 -26.42 -13.53 -3.74
C CYS A 711 -26.90 -12.76 -4.99
N TYR A 712 -26.42 -13.12 -6.18
CA TYR A 712 -26.81 -12.43 -7.41
C TYR A 712 -28.29 -12.66 -7.77
N GLN A 713 -28.84 -13.84 -7.50
CA GLN A 713 -30.26 -14.11 -7.74
C GLN A 713 -31.16 -13.27 -6.82
N GLN A 714 -30.80 -13.16 -5.54
CA GLN A 714 -31.51 -12.29 -4.60
C GLN A 714 -31.40 -10.81 -5.00
N ALA A 715 -30.21 -10.34 -5.38
CA ALA A 715 -29.98 -8.99 -5.87
C ALA A 715 -30.81 -8.69 -7.13
N LEU A 716 -30.84 -9.63 -8.09
CA LEU A 716 -31.60 -9.47 -9.32
C LEU A 716 -33.11 -9.40 -9.05
N ALA A 717 -33.63 -10.23 -8.13
CA ALA A 717 -35.03 -10.17 -7.71
C ALA A 717 -35.38 -8.82 -7.07
N ILE A 718 -34.48 -8.28 -6.24
CA ILE A 718 -34.60 -6.94 -5.66
C ILE A 718 -34.70 -5.88 -6.75
N PHE A 719 -33.73 -5.80 -7.65
CA PHE A 719 -33.68 -4.74 -8.67
C PHE A 719 -34.79 -4.86 -9.71
N ARG A 720 -35.33 -6.06 -9.93
CA ARG A 720 -36.57 -6.25 -10.71
C ARG A 720 -37.78 -5.68 -9.98
N ALA A 721 -37.91 -5.95 -8.68
CA ALA A 721 -39.02 -5.45 -7.88
C ALA A 721 -39.00 -3.93 -7.68
N THR A 722 -37.81 -3.32 -7.56
CA THR A 722 -37.66 -1.86 -7.44
C THR A 722 -37.64 -1.12 -8.78
N GLY A 723 -37.55 -1.84 -9.90
CA GLY A 723 -37.47 -1.25 -11.24
C GLY A 723 -36.10 -0.66 -11.60
N ASP A 724 -35.06 -0.91 -10.80
CA ASP A 724 -33.70 -0.43 -11.05
C ASP A 724 -33.02 -1.25 -12.17
N ARG A 725 -33.34 -0.92 -13.42
CA ARG A 725 -32.77 -1.56 -14.61
C ARG A 725 -31.25 -1.41 -14.68
N SER A 726 -30.69 -0.27 -14.24
CA SER A 726 -29.24 -0.02 -14.29
C SER A 726 -28.46 -1.01 -13.42
N ARG A 727 -28.99 -1.39 -12.25
CA ARG A 727 -28.35 -2.39 -11.37
C ARG A 727 -28.61 -3.84 -11.79
N GLN A 728 -29.62 -4.12 -12.61
CA GLN A 728 -29.83 -5.47 -13.16
C GLN A 728 -28.69 -5.89 -14.10
N VAL A 729 -28.15 -4.95 -14.89
CA VAL A 729 -27.08 -5.19 -15.86
C VAL A 729 -25.80 -5.80 -15.22
N PRO A 730 -25.11 -5.15 -14.27
CA PRO A 730 -23.92 -5.73 -13.64
C PRO A 730 -24.24 -6.99 -12.82
N THR A 731 -25.47 -7.13 -12.32
CA THR A 731 -25.91 -8.35 -11.59
C THR A 731 -25.99 -9.55 -12.53
N LEU A 732 -26.62 -9.38 -13.70
CA LEU A 732 -26.75 -10.42 -14.73
C LEU A 732 -25.39 -10.80 -15.32
N ASN A 733 -24.53 -9.81 -15.60
CA ASN A 733 -23.19 -10.07 -16.10
C ASN A 733 -22.38 -10.92 -15.10
N ASN A 734 -22.38 -10.55 -13.81
CA ASN A 734 -21.68 -11.33 -12.80
C ASN A 734 -22.27 -12.73 -12.57
N LEU A 735 -23.60 -12.87 -12.63
CA LEU A 735 -24.25 -14.18 -12.58
C LEU A 735 -23.84 -15.05 -13.77
N GLY A 736 -23.78 -14.47 -14.97
CA GLY A 736 -23.30 -15.13 -16.19
C GLY A 736 -21.88 -15.67 -16.04
N ILE A 737 -20.96 -14.86 -15.48
CA ILE A 737 -19.58 -15.27 -15.21
C ILE A 737 -19.53 -16.49 -14.29
N VAL A 738 -20.28 -16.49 -13.18
CA VAL A 738 -20.26 -17.62 -12.25
C VAL A 738 -20.88 -18.88 -12.86
N ARG A 739 -21.96 -18.74 -13.65
CA ARG A 739 -22.55 -19.87 -14.38
C ARG A 739 -21.59 -20.48 -15.40
N MET A 740 -20.79 -19.64 -16.05
CA MET A 740 -19.70 -20.06 -16.94
C MET A 740 -18.67 -20.91 -16.20
N VAL A 741 -18.19 -20.43 -15.05
CA VAL A 741 -17.22 -21.17 -14.21
C VAL A 741 -17.80 -22.51 -13.70
N GLN A 742 -19.12 -22.58 -13.48
CA GLN A 742 -19.82 -23.82 -13.12
C GLN A 742 -20.07 -24.77 -14.32
N GLY A 743 -19.67 -24.41 -15.54
CA GLY A 743 -19.94 -25.17 -16.76
C GLY A 743 -21.40 -25.12 -17.24
N ARG A 744 -22.21 -24.20 -16.71
CA ARG A 744 -23.62 -23.99 -17.08
C ARG A 744 -23.75 -22.95 -18.20
N THR A 745 -23.25 -23.30 -19.38
CA THR A 745 -23.12 -22.39 -20.52
C THR A 745 -24.47 -21.83 -21.00
N GLU A 746 -25.53 -22.63 -21.04
CA GLU A 746 -26.85 -22.17 -21.46
C GLU A 746 -27.45 -21.12 -20.51
N ASP A 747 -27.27 -21.31 -19.20
CA ASP A 747 -27.73 -20.34 -18.20
C ASP A 747 -26.90 -19.05 -18.23
N ALA A 748 -25.59 -19.17 -18.49
CA ALA A 748 -24.73 -18.01 -18.67
C ALA A 748 -25.15 -17.19 -19.90
N LEU A 749 -25.42 -17.86 -21.02
CA LEU A 749 -25.91 -17.24 -22.25
C LEU A 749 -27.23 -16.49 -22.01
N ALA A 750 -28.19 -17.11 -21.33
CA ALA A 750 -29.46 -16.47 -21.00
C ALA A 750 -29.28 -15.21 -20.11
N CYS A 751 -28.31 -15.23 -19.19
CA CYS A 751 -27.98 -14.05 -18.38
C CYS A 751 -27.38 -12.93 -19.23
N TYR A 752 -26.43 -13.25 -20.11
CA TYR A 752 -25.81 -12.26 -20.99
C TYR A 752 -26.79 -11.69 -22.01
N GLU A 753 -27.69 -12.49 -22.58
CA GLU A 753 -28.72 -11.99 -23.52
C GLU A 753 -29.64 -10.96 -22.85
N GLN A 754 -30.11 -11.24 -21.63
CA GLN A 754 -30.89 -10.28 -20.84
C GLN A 754 -30.09 -9.02 -20.49
N CYS A 755 -28.81 -9.19 -20.14
CA CYS A 755 -27.91 -8.07 -19.85
C CYS A 755 -27.74 -7.14 -21.07
N ALA A 756 -27.52 -7.70 -22.25
CA ALA A 756 -27.37 -6.95 -23.50
C ALA A 756 -28.67 -6.24 -23.91
N GLU A 757 -29.84 -6.87 -23.70
CA GLU A 757 -31.14 -6.26 -23.94
C GLU A 757 -31.36 -5.03 -23.05
N ILE A 758 -31.13 -5.17 -21.73
CA ILE A 758 -31.30 -4.04 -20.79
C ILE A 758 -30.29 -2.94 -21.06
N ALA A 759 -29.01 -3.27 -21.33
CA ALA A 759 -27.99 -2.28 -21.67
C ALA A 759 -28.39 -1.46 -22.91
N ARG A 760 -28.94 -2.11 -23.94
CA ARG A 760 -29.45 -1.45 -25.14
C ARG A 760 -30.62 -0.51 -24.83
N GLU A 761 -31.59 -0.95 -24.03
CA GLU A 761 -32.73 -0.12 -23.63
C GLU A 761 -32.29 1.14 -22.86
N LEU A 762 -31.23 1.03 -22.06
CA LEU A 762 -30.67 2.14 -21.28
C LEU A 762 -29.72 3.03 -22.09
N GLY A 763 -29.36 2.64 -23.31
CA GLY A 763 -28.33 3.31 -24.11
C GLY A 763 -26.91 3.16 -23.54
N ASP A 764 -26.66 2.16 -22.70
CA ASP A 764 -25.33 1.83 -22.18
C ASP A 764 -24.56 1.01 -23.21
N LEU A 765 -24.04 1.71 -24.22
CA LEU A 765 -23.29 1.15 -25.33
C LEU A 765 -22.03 0.38 -24.89
N HIS A 766 -21.36 0.84 -23.84
CA HIS A 766 -20.16 0.17 -23.33
C HIS A 766 -20.52 -1.23 -22.81
N THR A 767 -21.52 -1.32 -21.93
CA THR A 767 -21.92 -2.60 -21.37
C THR A 767 -22.58 -3.51 -22.41
N GLU A 768 -23.31 -2.95 -23.38
CA GLU A 768 -23.85 -3.72 -24.50
C GLU A 768 -22.71 -4.41 -25.30
N ALA A 769 -21.66 -3.66 -25.66
CA ALA A 769 -20.53 -4.20 -26.40
C ALA A 769 -19.76 -5.29 -25.61
N VAL A 770 -19.51 -5.06 -24.31
CA VAL A 770 -18.85 -6.05 -23.44
C VAL A 770 -19.68 -7.34 -23.35
N THR A 771 -21.00 -7.20 -23.18
CA THR A 771 -21.88 -8.36 -23.06
C THR A 771 -21.99 -9.13 -24.37
N LEU A 772 -22.05 -8.44 -25.51
CA LEU A 772 -22.03 -9.06 -26.84
C LEU A 772 -20.72 -9.81 -27.11
N ASN A 773 -19.57 -9.28 -26.66
CA ASN A 773 -18.29 -9.99 -26.73
C ASN A 773 -18.33 -11.31 -25.93
N ASN A 774 -18.91 -11.30 -24.73
CA ASN A 774 -19.06 -12.51 -23.92
C ASN A 774 -20.00 -13.54 -24.57
N ILE A 775 -21.14 -13.09 -25.11
CA ILE A 775 -22.06 -13.96 -25.88
C ILE A 775 -21.35 -14.58 -27.08
N ALA A 776 -20.62 -13.77 -27.83
CA ALA A 776 -19.90 -14.20 -29.02
C ALA A 776 -18.85 -15.28 -28.68
N LEU A 777 -18.08 -15.07 -27.61
CA LEU A 777 -17.11 -16.04 -27.11
C LEU A 777 -17.76 -17.39 -26.79
N LEU A 778 -18.90 -17.39 -26.06
CA LEU A 778 -19.65 -18.63 -25.77
C LEU A 778 -20.14 -19.35 -27.04
N HIS A 779 -20.49 -18.61 -28.08
CA HIS A 779 -20.87 -19.21 -29.35
C HIS A 779 -19.66 -19.74 -30.12
N ALA A 780 -18.52 -19.05 -30.08
CA ALA A 780 -17.27 -19.49 -30.70
C ALA A 780 -16.75 -20.79 -30.06
N ASP A 781 -16.72 -20.87 -28.72
CA ASP A 781 -16.33 -22.07 -27.97
C ASP A 781 -17.26 -23.27 -28.26
N ALA A 782 -18.53 -23.00 -28.55
CA ALA A 782 -19.50 -24.00 -28.97
C ALA A 782 -19.44 -24.36 -30.47
N GLY A 783 -18.48 -23.82 -31.22
CA GLY A 783 -18.32 -24.03 -32.66
C GLY A 783 -19.38 -23.36 -33.54
N ARG A 784 -20.19 -22.46 -32.99
CA ARG A 784 -21.26 -21.71 -33.70
C ARG A 784 -20.72 -20.40 -34.23
N PHE A 785 -19.73 -20.50 -35.12
CA PHE A 785 -18.94 -19.36 -35.60
C PHE A 785 -19.78 -18.27 -36.30
N ASP A 786 -20.80 -18.62 -37.08
CA ASP A 786 -21.68 -17.63 -37.74
C ASP A 786 -22.39 -16.71 -36.72
N VAL A 787 -22.87 -17.31 -35.62
CA VAL A 787 -23.55 -16.57 -34.55
C VAL A 787 -22.53 -15.72 -33.79
N ALA A 788 -21.37 -16.27 -33.48
CA ALA A 788 -20.28 -15.55 -32.81
C ALA A 788 -19.86 -14.31 -33.62
N LEU A 789 -19.64 -14.48 -34.92
CA LEU A 789 -19.23 -13.42 -35.83
C LEU A 789 -20.25 -12.28 -35.87
N SER A 790 -21.54 -12.59 -36.00
CA SER A 790 -22.60 -11.58 -35.99
C SER A 790 -22.60 -10.74 -34.70
N ARG A 791 -22.35 -11.37 -33.55
CA ARG A 791 -22.29 -10.69 -32.25
C ARG A 791 -21.02 -9.86 -32.08
N TYR A 792 -19.87 -10.37 -32.49
CA TYR A 792 -18.63 -9.62 -32.46
C TYR A 792 -18.65 -8.41 -33.38
N LEU A 793 -19.17 -8.54 -34.60
CA LEU A 793 -19.29 -7.40 -35.53
C LEU A 793 -20.20 -6.31 -34.96
N ARG A 794 -21.31 -6.68 -34.31
CA ARG A 794 -22.16 -5.70 -33.62
C ARG A 794 -21.44 -5.01 -32.46
N ALA A 795 -20.66 -5.76 -31.67
CA ALA A 795 -19.86 -5.18 -30.60
C ALA A 795 -18.77 -4.23 -31.15
N LEU A 796 -18.17 -4.58 -32.29
CA LEU A 796 -17.16 -3.75 -32.98
C LEU A 796 -17.77 -2.45 -33.52
N GLU A 797 -18.97 -2.50 -34.13
CA GLU A 797 -19.71 -1.30 -34.55
C GLU A 797 -19.94 -0.34 -33.37
N ILE A 798 -20.38 -0.86 -32.23
CA ILE A 798 -20.63 -0.05 -31.02
C ILE A 798 -19.32 0.55 -30.48
N ARG A 799 -18.20 -0.19 -30.53
CA ARG A 799 -16.90 0.33 -30.09
C ARG A 799 -16.27 1.32 -31.07
N GLY A 800 -16.58 1.27 -32.36
CA GLY A 800 -16.15 2.32 -33.30
C GLY A 800 -16.64 3.73 -32.88
N ASP A 801 -17.75 3.81 -32.16
CA ASP A 801 -18.30 5.05 -31.63
C ASP A 801 -17.70 5.47 -30.27
N ILE A 802 -16.99 4.56 -29.57
CA ILE A 802 -16.40 4.76 -28.24
C ILE A 802 -14.88 4.64 -28.36
N LYS A 803 -14.12 5.73 -28.19
CA LYS A 803 -12.64 5.74 -28.28
C LYS A 803 -11.97 4.87 -27.18
N ASP A 804 -11.94 3.55 -27.37
CA ASP A 804 -11.30 2.56 -26.50
C ASP A 804 -10.49 1.54 -27.34
N PRO A 805 -9.23 1.91 -27.72
CA PRO A 805 -8.42 1.12 -28.65
C PRO A 805 -8.05 -0.29 -28.14
N TYR A 806 -7.86 -0.44 -26.82
CA TYR A 806 -7.50 -1.74 -26.23
C TYR A 806 -8.62 -2.75 -26.39
N SER A 807 -9.82 -2.34 -26.01
CA SER A 807 -11.05 -3.09 -26.19
C SER A 807 -11.34 -3.42 -27.66
N GLU A 808 -11.12 -2.49 -28.57
CA GLU A 808 -11.28 -2.72 -30.01
C GLU A 808 -10.32 -3.81 -30.51
N ALA A 809 -9.04 -3.75 -30.11
CA ALA A 809 -8.02 -4.73 -30.50
C ALA A 809 -8.37 -6.16 -30.06
N ILE A 810 -8.85 -6.35 -28.83
CA ILE A 810 -9.32 -7.65 -28.34
C ILE A 810 -10.45 -8.21 -29.25
N LEU A 811 -11.40 -7.35 -29.61
CA LEU A 811 -12.52 -7.74 -30.48
C LEU A 811 -12.05 -8.14 -31.87
N LEU A 812 -11.14 -7.37 -32.47
CA LEU A 812 -10.56 -7.68 -33.77
C LEU A 812 -9.80 -9.01 -33.74
N ASN A 813 -9.04 -9.27 -32.67
CA ASN A 813 -8.33 -10.54 -32.48
C ASN A 813 -9.30 -11.73 -32.39
N ASN A 814 -10.37 -11.59 -31.61
CA ASN A 814 -11.42 -12.61 -31.47
C ASN A 814 -12.18 -12.85 -32.78
N ILE A 815 -12.48 -11.80 -33.56
CA ILE A 815 -13.09 -11.91 -34.89
C ILE A 815 -12.16 -12.70 -35.83
N GLY A 816 -10.86 -12.43 -35.79
CA GLY A 816 -9.86 -13.17 -36.54
C GLY A 816 -9.85 -14.67 -36.20
N GLU A 817 -9.97 -15.00 -34.91
CA GLU A 817 -10.09 -16.40 -34.46
C GLU A 817 -11.36 -17.06 -35.00
N VAL A 818 -12.50 -16.37 -35.00
CA VAL A 818 -13.76 -16.89 -35.54
C VAL A 818 -13.67 -17.12 -37.05
N TYR A 819 -13.06 -16.21 -37.82
CA TYR A 819 -12.82 -16.43 -39.26
C TYR A 819 -11.89 -17.61 -39.52
N ARG A 820 -10.89 -17.83 -38.67
CA ARG A 820 -10.03 -19.03 -38.71
C ARG A 820 -10.85 -20.30 -38.49
N GLY A 821 -11.81 -20.29 -37.56
CA GLY A 821 -12.77 -21.38 -37.35
C GLY A 821 -13.70 -21.64 -38.54
N LEU A 822 -14.06 -20.58 -39.29
CA LEU A 822 -14.81 -20.65 -40.55
C LEU A 822 -13.95 -21.05 -41.77
N LEU A 823 -12.64 -21.22 -41.57
CA LEU A 823 -11.65 -21.47 -42.63
C LEU A 823 -11.52 -20.34 -43.67
N ASP A 824 -11.98 -19.13 -43.33
CA ASP A 824 -11.72 -17.93 -44.12
C ASP A 824 -10.45 -17.23 -43.62
N PHE A 825 -9.32 -17.82 -43.99
CA PHE A 825 -8.01 -17.34 -43.54
C PHE A 825 -7.65 -15.95 -44.08
N THR A 826 -8.29 -15.49 -45.16
CA THR A 826 -8.03 -14.15 -45.73
C THR A 826 -8.56 -13.07 -44.78
N GLU A 827 -9.81 -13.20 -44.35
CA GLU A 827 -10.40 -12.28 -43.37
C GLU A 827 -9.72 -12.44 -42.00
N ALA A 828 -9.38 -13.67 -41.60
CA ALA A 828 -8.64 -13.90 -40.35
C ALA A 828 -7.33 -13.10 -40.28
N VAL A 829 -6.49 -13.17 -41.32
CA VAL A 829 -5.24 -12.39 -41.40
C VAL A 829 -5.53 -10.88 -41.31
N SER A 830 -6.47 -10.37 -42.10
CA SER A 830 -6.84 -8.95 -42.13
C SER A 830 -7.24 -8.41 -40.75
N TYR A 831 -8.12 -9.13 -40.02
CA TYR A 831 -8.57 -8.70 -38.70
C TYR A 831 -7.48 -8.79 -37.63
N VAL A 832 -6.68 -9.85 -37.63
CA VAL A 832 -5.59 -10.01 -36.64
C VAL A 832 -4.45 -9.01 -36.88
N GLU A 833 -4.13 -8.68 -38.14
CA GLU A 833 -3.14 -7.64 -38.46
C GLU A 833 -3.55 -6.29 -37.88
N ARG A 834 -4.83 -5.91 -38.03
CA ARG A 834 -5.37 -4.69 -37.41
C ARG A 834 -5.29 -4.71 -35.89
N ALA A 835 -5.64 -5.85 -35.27
CA ALA A 835 -5.51 -6.01 -33.82
C ALA A 835 -4.05 -5.80 -33.35
N LEU A 836 -3.10 -6.43 -34.05
CA LEU A 836 -1.67 -6.33 -33.79
C LEU A 836 -1.15 -4.89 -33.95
N GLU A 837 -1.57 -4.17 -35.00
CA GLU A 837 -1.24 -2.76 -35.18
C GLU A 837 -1.75 -1.90 -34.02
N THR A 838 -2.97 -2.14 -33.55
CA THR A 838 -3.53 -1.43 -32.40
C THR A 838 -2.78 -1.75 -31.11
N PHE A 839 -2.51 -3.03 -30.81
CA PHE A 839 -1.74 -3.41 -29.61
C PHE A 839 -0.31 -2.86 -29.62
N ARG A 840 0.33 -2.78 -30.79
CA ARG A 840 1.63 -2.09 -30.98
C ARG A 840 1.53 -0.60 -30.69
N ALA A 841 0.52 0.08 -31.21
CA ALA A 841 0.34 1.51 -31.02
C ALA A 841 0.11 1.91 -29.54
N ILE A 842 -0.54 1.04 -28.76
CA ILE A 842 -0.79 1.28 -27.32
C ILE A 842 0.29 0.69 -26.40
N GLY A 843 1.28 -0.04 -26.95
CA GLY A 843 2.38 -0.62 -26.19
C GLY A 843 2.00 -1.83 -25.34
N ASP A 844 0.92 -2.53 -25.66
CA ASP A 844 0.52 -3.75 -24.95
C ASP A 844 1.28 -4.97 -25.50
N LEU A 845 2.31 -5.40 -24.79
CA LEU A 845 3.16 -6.52 -25.20
C LEU A 845 2.44 -7.86 -25.16
N TYR A 846 1.52 -8.06 -24.21
CA TYR A 846 0.79 -9.33 -24.10
C TYR A 846 -0.20 -9.46 -25.27
N GLY A 847 -0.99 -8.42 -25.55
CA GLY A 847 -1.89 -8.38 -26.70
C GLY A 847 -1.15 -8.54 -28.03
N GLN A 848 0.05 -7.95 -28.17
CA GLN A 848 0.92 -8.17 -29.33
C GLN A 848 1.32 -9.64 -29.48
N ALA A 849 1.79 -10.27 -28.40
CA ALA A 849 2.21 -11.67 -28.42
C ALA A 849 1.06 -12.61 -28.78
N GLU A 850 -0.13 -12.36 -28.25
CA GLU A 850 -1.34 -13.13 -28.55
C GLU A 850 -1.82 -12.94 -29.99
N SER A 851 -1.86 -11.70 -30.49
CA SER A 851 -2.20 -11.44 -31.90
C SER A 851 -1.16 -12.01 -32.86
N LEU A 852 0.13 -12.03 -32.50
CA LEU A 852 1.16 -12.71 -33.32
C LEU A 852 0.97 -14.23 -33.36
N ASP A 853 0.59 -14.87 -32.24
CA ASP A 853 0.27 -16.31 -32.25
C ASP A 853 -0.94 -16.60 -33.16
N ASN A 854 -2.00 -15.81 -33.00
CA ASN A 854 -3.21 -15.93 -33.81
C ASN A 854 -2.96 -15.65 -35.29
N LEU A 855 -2.13 -14.65 -35.61
CA LEU A 855 -1.71 -14.33 -36.98
C LEU A 855 -0.90 -15.47 -37.58
N GLY A 856 0.01 -16.07 -36.80
CA GLY A 856 0.77 -17.23 -37.24
C GLY A 856 -0.13 -18.43 -37.57
N LEU A 857 -1.14 -18.70 -36.73
CA LEU A 857 -2.15 -19.73 -37.01
C LEU A 857 -2.99 -19.43 -38.25
N ALA A 858 -3.35 -18.17 -38.47
CA ALA A 858 -4.10 -17.76 -39.67
C ALA A 858 -3.25 -17.87 -40.95
N LEU A 859 -1.98 -17.45 -40.91
CA LEU A 859 -1.04 -17.54 -42.04
C LEU A 859 -0.70 -18.99 -42.40
N ASP A 860 -0.52 -19.87 -41.41
CA ASP A 860 -0.27 -21.29 -41.67
C ASP A 860 -1.49 -21.95 -42.36
N GLY A 861 -2.70 -21.65 -41.89
CA GLY A 861 -3.94 -22.07 -42.54
C GLY A 861 -4.15 -21.49 -43.95
N PHE A 862 -3.68 -20.26 -44.18
CA PHE A 862 -3.64 -19.62 -45.51
C PHE A 862 -2.57 -20.25 -46.44
N GLY A 863 -1.62 -21.01 -45.90
CA GLY A 863 -0.52 -21.65 -46.64
C GLY A 863 0.80 -20.87 -46.65
N ASP A 864 0.93 -19.77 -45.89
CA ASP A 864 2.19 -19.03 -45.68
C ASP A 864 2.91 -19.49 -44.41
N ARG A 865 3.49 -20.69 -44.48
CA ARG A 865 4.27 -21.29 -43.39
C ARG A 865 5.42 -20.40 -42.91
N ARG A 866 6.11 -19.69 -43.83
CA ARG A 866 7.25 -18.84 -43.48
C ARG A 866 6.81 -17.60 -42.72
N GLY A 867 5.69 -16.98 -43.13
CA GLY A 867 5.06 -15.91 -42.38
C GLY A 867 4.66 -16.37 -40.98
N ALA A 868 4.04 -17.56 -40.87
CA ALA A 868 3.65 -18.14 -39.60
C ALA A 868 4.82 -18.37 -38.63
N GLU A 869 5.92 -18.97 -39.10
CA GLU A 869 7.13 -19.17 -38.28
C GLU A 869 7.69 -17.86 -37.75
N LYS A 870 7.71 -16.81 -38.59
CA LYS A 870 8.17 -15.49 -38.18
C LYS A 870 7.30 -14.90 -37.07
N CYS A 871 5.97 -14.99 -37.21
CA CYS A 871 5.04 -14.51 -36.20
C CYS A 871 5.17 -15.28 -34.89
N TRP A 872 5.30 -16.62 -34.93
CA TRP A 872 5.49 -17.43 -33.72
C TRP A 872 6.81 -17.16 -33.02
N LEU A 873 7.91 -16.95 -33.75
CA LEU A 873 9.20 -16.56 -33.15
C LEU A 873 9.09 -15.21 -32.41
N GLU A 874 8.43 -14.22 -33.01
CA GLU A 874 8.21 -12.92 -32.37
C GLU A 874 7.29 -13.04 -31.15
N SER A 875 6.20 -13.82 -31.25
CA SER A 875 5.29 -14.12 -30.14
C SER A 875 6.00 -14.79 -28.95
N VAL A 876 6.82 -15.82 -29.21
CA VAL A 876 7.61 -16.52 -28.18
C VAL A 876 8.56 -15.55 -27.48
N THR A 877 9.24 -14.69 -28.23
CA THR A 877 10.16 -13.70 -27.65
C THR A 877 9.43 -12.79 -26.66
N LEU A 878 8.27 -12.26 -27.05
CA LEU A 878 7.46 -11.40 -26.19
C LEU A 878 6.91 -12.14 -24.96
N PHE A 879 6.40 -13.37 -25.12
CA PHE A 879 5.92 -14.15 -23.97
C PHE A 879 7.07 -14.51 -23.00
N GLU A 880 8.30 -14.74 -23.49
CA GLU A 880 9.47 -14.98 -22.63
C GLU A 880 9.90 -13.73 -21.87
N GLU A 881 9.90 -12.56 -22.52
CA GLU A 881 10.16 -11.27 -21.85
C GLU A 881 9.15 -10.99 -20.73
N LEU A 882 7.90 -11.43 -20.91
CA LEU A 882 6.82 -11.30 -19.92
C LEU A 882 6.81 -12.42 -18.86
N GLY A 883 7.60 -13.48 -19.03
CA GLY A 883 7.61 -14.64 -18.12
C GLY A 883 6.35 -15.52 -18.21
N GLU A 884 5.64 -15.48 -19.34
CA GLU A 884 4.37 -16.18 -19.54
C GLU A 884 4.60 -17.66 -19.94
N PRO A 885 3.90 -18.63 -19.30
CA PRO A 885 4.05 -20.05 -19.64
C PRO A 885 3.59 -20.39 -21.07
N LYS A 886 2.79 -19.51 -21.69
CA LYS A 886 2.29 -19.64 -23.07
C LYS A 886 3.43 -19.66 -24.10
N ALA A 887 4.62 -19.13 -23.78
CA ALA A 887 5.80 -19.23 -24.64
C ALA A 887 6.15 -20.67 -25.03
N ALA A 888 6.04 -21.63 -24.08
CA ALA A 888 6.32 -23.04 -24.34
C ALA A 888 5.30 -23.67 -25.30
N GLU A 889 4.04 -23.26 -25.20
CA GLU A 889 2.97 -23.71 -26.08
C GLU A 889 3.20 -23.24 -27.51
N VAL A 890 3.45 -21.94 -27.71
CA VAL A 890 3.71 -21.37 -29.05
C VAL A 890 4.98 -21.96 -29.66
N ARG A 891 6.03 -22.15 -28.85
CA ARG A 891 7.28 -22.78 -29.27
C ARG A 891 7.10 -24.21 -29.79
N SER A 892 6.10 -24.95 -29.32
CA SER A 892 5.85 -26.32 -29.78
C SER A 892 5.40 -26.40 -31.26
N ARG A 893 5.05 -25.26 -31.87
CA ARG A 893 4.60 -25.13 -33.26
C ARG A 893 5.72 -24.75 -34.24
N LEU A 894 6.89 -24.36 -33.71
CA LEU A 894 8.13 -24.13 -34.44
C LEU A 894 8.89 -25.45 -34.62
#